data_AF-A0A2H6H8K6-F1
#
_entry.id   AF-A0A2H6H8K6-F1
#
_cell.length_a   1.000
_cell.length_b   1.000
_cell.length_c   1.000
_cell.angle_alpha   90.00
_cell.angle_beta   90.00
_cell.angle_gamma   90.00
#
_symmetry.space_group_name_H-M   'P 1'
#
loop_
_entity.id
_entity.type
_entity.pdbx_description
1 polymer ?
#
loop_
_entity_poly.entity_id
_entity_poly.type
_entity_poly.pdbx_seq_one_letter_code
_entity_poly.pdbx_strand_id
1 'polypeptide(L)'
;MGSGGEPAADFAQGVSRRVFLRFLGGTVAAVAAGCVPGSTSTTVSTSITVAGTSSTTVGTALAEPSDVWGIWREALAAVRTSPDHLGARAARLVAARDPEAIFRFVRDEIVTFPPQRDGFEHAVTEMRWGVEATLRCGAGTPREQAELLAALLTQAGISTEVVQGRLDAAVDRRLLLRPNATRPFEPEIDEARLERWLRVLESDESPPNDIDPGGADSRPIADLLIAELPAGTSAPGFDWTVDSVPLVRAEVGGQEVLLNPLVPDAAFGEPHADDVASSGPPSAPPNIEVELRVSTTLHPETMTTVAAGSWPVGRLVGRQLVARFVPAGEPASSFHVPAIQITTFTPALAVEGPGLSPDDVIEDAVLGDSVTVSGVIVRESQDGGVTVDDEPLGVSPDPVTTDVASLDVAVDGSAFPLIRLRVKPANAEGEPVVGLPGNAFVVEEDDVAVSFFLREASPPPPKVLLLFDASKSVPDEFQGVGATPFGRLVAERVLAAFPDARFRVAGVTYGVATASPQWTSDPAEVETETGRVIGEGSELWSAIAGAGSFGPNVIVLISDGQATDPPETLPGFKAQVAVGPPVVVIGVGDVDAVGVADIVQTTGGAAYPVASSDAAADAVVAYLQDRNQSPSHIQYQAMEEGPSTRTVRVRSSGVETTGEYDVPDVAERVAPPGLAGIYLVVRVRGREAVHTVAGIPVDEAEVGVTLAPLAASDVRSALFGVTRLSVEASAPTIAAWLDDLFTSRLSLQPLAQAPDGAEGLMEAFDHGVHRFASELPALHAPAFGDGDALTFETGPRLVVISGRPLLDGGTIRTSDVLRQTASVTAADDPVEAMRATVRNSVRLAVAEAALFDDSTIARLDGRELAVIPAGIPAPRDGPFAAYAKLLDRWSSHHRLMPADDGPFAFWAIDTAGSVVGVLPDGSGGGITSDPNAACKTINQGAAWWDLFGAAAGFPFAYGAFFSLQKAIMKQTLREAAIIASIGGPEPDTSECGNGPSDVLCDWGKDALTEMFKPLTPLSLLDKFAEAGTGGGVFNC
;
A
#
# COMPACT_ATOMS: atom_id res chain seq x y z
N MET A 1 -33.74 -50.18 42.74
CA MET A 1 -32.49 -50.81 43.20
C MET A 1 -31.50 -50.71 42.03
N GLY A 2 -30.54 -49.81 41.95
CA GLY A 2 -29.97 -48.87 42.90
C GLY A 2 -28.48 -49.17 43.12
N SER A 3 -27.60 -48.50 42.35
CA SER A 3 -26.18 -48.16 42.64
C SER A 3 -25.51 -47.78 41.30
N GLY A 4 -24.78 -46.70 41.10
CA GLY A 4 -24.20 -45.68 41.94
C GLY A 4 -23.08 -45.04 41.10
N GLY A 5 -23.05 -43.72 41.02
CA GLY A 5 -22.04 -42.95 40.29
C GLY A 5 -22.26 -41.47 40.61
N GLU A 6 -21.41 -40.93 41.47
CA GLU A 6 -21.39 -39.53 41.87
C GLU A 6 -21.23 -38.61 40.65
N PRO A 7 -21.93 -37.47 40.56
CA PRO A 7 -21.55 -36.41 39.65
C PRO A 7 -20.30 -35.72 40.21
N ALA A 8 -19.19 -35.84 39.48
CA ALA A 8 -17.99 -35.06 39.72
C ALA A 8 -18.33 -33.56 39.62
N ALA A 9 -17.80 -32.80 40.58
CA ALA A 9 -17.87 -31.36 40.64
C ALA A 9 -17.05 -30.75 39.49
N ASP A 10 -17.73 -30.20 38.49
CA ASP A 10 -17.15 -29.48 37.35
C ASP A 10 -17.49 -27.97 37.38
N PHE A 11 -17.77 -27.43 38.58
CA PHE A 11 -18.19 -26.04 38.78
C PHE A 11 -17.12 -25.23 39.52
N ALA A 12 -15.95 -25.08 38.90
CA ALA A 12 -14.91 -24.12 39.31
C ALA A 12 -13.87 -23.84 38.20
N GLN A 13 -14.30 -23.60 36.95
CA GLN A 13 -13.39 -23.15 35.89
C GLN A 13 -13.97 -21.92 35.21
N GLY A 14 -13.10 -20.96 34.89
CA GLY A 14 -13.46 -19.64 34.34
C GLY A 14 -14.16 -19.71 32.98
N VAL A 15 -14.52 -18.54 32.46
CA VAL A 15 -15.14 -18.40 31.14
C VAL A 15 -14.25 -19.03 30.06
N SER A 16 -14.71 -20.11 29.43
CA SER A 16 -13.94 -20.82 28.39
C SER A 16 -13.66 -19.93 27.16
N ARG A 17 -12.54 -20.16 26.45
CA ARG A 17 -12.16 -19.48 25.19
C ARG A 17 -13.33 -19.33 24.21
N ARG A 18 -14.12 -20.40 24.01
CA ARG A 18 -15.29 -20.37 23.11
C ARG A 18 -16.34 -19.36 23.57
N VAL A 19 -16.54 -19.24 24.89
CA VAL A 19 -17.53 -18.35 25.49
C VAL A 19 -17.06 -16.88 25.43
N PHE A 20 -15.76 -16.61 25.55
CA PHE A 20 -15.23 -15.26 25.33
C PHE A 20 -15.23 -14.86 23.84
N LEU A 21 -14.95 -15.80 22.93
CA LEU A 21 -15.07 -15.56 21.49
C LEU A 21 -16.54 -15.34 21.05
N ARG A 22 -17.54 -15.91 21.75
CA ARG A 22 -18.97 -15.56 21.58
C ARG A 22 -19.24 -14.08 21.86
N PHE A 23 -18.65 -13.55 22.93
CA PHE A 23 -18.76 -12.13 23.27
C PHE A 23 -18.14 -11.21 22.21
N LEU A 24 -17.01 -11.59 21.63
CA LEU A 24 -16.35 -10.82 20.57
C LEU A 24 -17.14 -10.78 19.26
N GLY A 25 -17.81 -11.88 18.88
CA GLY A 25 -18.72 -11.87 17.72
C GLY A 25 -19.85 -10.84 17.88
N GLY A 26 -20.32 -10.67 19.12
CA GLY A 26 -21.30 -9.68 19.52
C GLY A 26 -20.86 -8.23 19.53
N THR A 27 -19.66 -7.97 20.06
CA THR A 27 -19.11 -6.61 20.20
C THR A 27 -18.90 -5.92 18.86
N VAL A 28 -18.62 -6.70 17.80
CA VAL A 28 -18.47 -6.20 16.43
C VAL A 28 -19.81 -5.69 15.87
N ALA A 29 -20.93 -6.32 16.26
CA ALA A 29 -22.27 -5.92 15.83
C ALA A 29 -22.83 -4.69 16.57
N ALA A 30 -22.62 -4.62 17.89
CA ALA A 30 -23.10 -3.52 18.75
C ALA A 30 -22.60 -2.13 18.35
N VAL A 31 -21.42 -2.08 17.74
CA VAL A 31 -20.66 -0.85 17.49
C VAL A 31 -20.86 -0.35 16.07
N ALA A 32 -21.36 -1.22 15.18
CA ALA A 32 -21.95 -0.78 13.92
C ALA A 32 -23.24 0.04 14.13
N ALA A 33 -23.84 0.01 15.34
CA ALA A 33 -25.14 0.58 15.67
C ALA A 33 -25.16 1.96 16.36
N GLY A 34 -24.01 2.55 16.69
CA GLY A 34 -23.85 3.98 16.98
C GLY A 34 -24.83 4.73 17.91
N CYS A 35 -25.62 4.10 18.79
CA CYS A 35 -26.65 4.79 19.59
C CYS A 35 -26.39 4.76 21.11
N VAL A 36 -26.40 5.93 21.75
CA VAL A 36 -26.27 6.13 23.22
C VAL A 36 -27.66 6.09 23.88
N PRO A 37 -27.88 5.31 24.96
CA PRO A 37 -29.17 5.34 25.66
C PRO A 37 -29.31 6.57 26.58
N GLY A 38 -30.33 7.39 26.32
CA GLY A 38 -30.83 8.39 27.26
C GLY A 38 -31.58 7.75 28.42
N SER A 39 -31.16 8.05 29.65
CA SER A 39 -31.76 7.54 30.88
C SER A 39 -33.22 7.99 31.07
N THR A 40 -34.17 7.06 31.15
CA THR A 40 -35.41 7.27 31.92
C THR A 40 -35.80 6.03 32.73
N SER A 41 -35.94 6.26 34.03
CA SER A 41 -36.39 5.31 35.04
C SER A 41 -37.80 4.79 34.74
N THR A 42 -37.99 3.47 34.69
CA THR A 42 -39.29 2.87 35.02
C THR A 42 -39.09 1.64 35.90
N THR A 43 -39.59 1.74 37.11
CA THR A 43 -39.56 0.71 38.15
C THR A 43 -40.54 -0.41 37.80
N VAL A 44 -40.08 -1.66 37.71
CA VAL A 44 -40.96 -2.83 37.86
C VAL A 44 -40.31 -3.78 38.87
N SER A 45 -40.91 -3.84 40.06
CA SER A 45 -40.58 -4.81 41.09
C SER A 45 -41.04 -6.21 40.69
N THR A 46 -40.12 -7.16 40.70
CA THR A 46 -40.44 -8.57 40.94
C THR A 46 -39.41 -9.15 41.91
N SER A 47 -39.89 -9.34 43.14
CA SER A 47 -39.19 -9.95 44.25
C SER A 47 -38.90 -11.44 44.00
N ILE A 48 -37.64 -11.85 44.08
CA ILE A 48 -37.26 -13.22 44.45
C ILE A 48 -36.21 -13.13 45.56
N THR A 49 -36.57 -13.64 46.73
CA THR A 49 -35.73 -13.74 47.91
C THR A 49 -34.84 -14.97 47.80
N VAL A 50 -33.52 -14.83 47.92
CA VAL A 50 -32.61 -15.95 48.21
C VAL A 50 -31.78 -15.62 49.44
N ALA A 51 -31.81 -16.57 50.37
CA ALA A 51 -31.18 -16.52 51.68
C ALA A 51 -29.65 -16.45 51.59
N GLY A 52 -29.07 -15.71 52.53
CA GLY A 52 -27.66 -15.36 52.54
C GLY A 52 -26.67 -16.51 52.72
N THR A 53 -25.46 -16.25 52.21
CA THR A 53 -24.21 -16.61 52.87
C THR A 53 -23.18 -15.57 52.44
N SER A 54 -22.69 -14.80 53.40
CA SER A 54 -21.69 -13.76 53.26
C SER A 54 -20.30 -14.35 53.01
N SER A 55 -19.70 -14.01 51.86
CA SER A 55 -18.24 -13.94 51.68
C SER A 55 -17.86 -12.48 51.40
N THR A 56 -17.08 -11.93 52.31
CA THR A 56 -16.61 -10.55 52.27
C THR A 56 -15.40 -10.48 51.35
N THR A 57 -15.57 -10.02 50.11
CA THR A 57 -14.46 -9.57 49.27
C THR A 57 -14.46 -8.05 49.26
N VAL A 58 -13.43 -7.47 49.85
CA VAL A 58 -13.15 -6.03 49.79
C VAL A 58 -12.70 -5.71 48.37
N GLY A 59 -13.64 -5.33 47.51
CA GLY A 59 -13.39 -4.66 46.24
C GLY A 59 -13.85 -3.22 46.38
N THR A 60 -12.92 -2.27 46.25
CA THR A 60 -13.25 -0.86 46.01
C THR A 60 -14.19 -0.79 44.81
N ALA A 61 -15.43 -0.39 45.04
CA ALA A 61 -16.43 -0.19 44.00
C ALA A 61 -15.96 0.94 43.07
N LEU A 62 -15.34 0.56 41.96
CA LEU A 62 -15.28 1.40 40.77
C LEU A 62 -16.72 1.57 40.30
N ALA A 63 -17.12 2.80 39.97
CA ALA A 63 -18.46 3.08 39.43
C ALA A 63 -18.74 2.16 38.23
N GLU A 64 -19.93 1.54 38.20
CA GLU A 64 -20.36 0.66 37.11
C GLU A 64 -20.25 1.43 35.77
N PRO A 65 -19.44 0.98 34.81
CA PRO A 65 -19.41 1.59 33.49
C PRO A 65 -20.77 1.39 32.81
N SER A 66 -21.44 2.50 32.45
CA SER A 66 -22.77 2.48 31.85
C SER A 66 -22.78 2.50 30.31
N ASP A 67 -21.61 2.42 29.67
CA ASP A 67 -21.44 2.58 28.22
C ASP A 67 -20.48 1.55 27.59
N VAL A 68 -20.50 1.49 26.26
CA VAL A 68 -19.67 0.59 25.43
C VAL A 68 -18.17 0.78 25.67
N TRP A 69 -17.72 2.01 25.89
CA TRP A 69 -16.31 2.34 26.14
C TRP A 69 -15.80 1.76 27.45
N GLY A 70 -16.63 1.80 28.50
CA GLY A 70 -16.33 1.17 29.76
C GLY A 70 -16.20 -0.35 29.66
N ILE A 71 -17.07 -1.00 28.88
CA ILE A 71 -16.99 -2.44 28.62
C ILE A 71 -15.71 -2.83 27.89
N TRP A 72 -15.32 -2.09 26.86
CA TRP A 72 -14.07 -2.36 26.16
C TRP A 72 -12.83 -2.20 27.05
N ARG A 73 -12.83 -1.21 27.95
CA ARG A 73 -11.76 -1.07 28.96
C ARG A 73 -11.71 -2.28 29.90
N GLU A 74 -12.86 -2.79 30.34
CA GLU A 74 -12.92 -3.99 31.17
C GLU A 74 -12.48 -5.25 30.41
N ALA A 75 -12.89 -5.39 29.14
CA ALA A 75 -12.51 -6.52 28.29
C ALA A 75 -10.99 -6.51 28.01
N LEU A 76 -10.41 -5.36 27.70
CA LEU A 76 -8.96 -5.18 27.56
C LEU A 76 -8.23 -5.57 28.85
N ALA A 77 -8.70 -5.09 30.01
CA ALA A 77 -8.12 -5.44 31.30
C ALA A 77 -8.18 -6.95 31.57
N ALA A 78 -9.28 -7.61 31.22
CA ALA A 78 -9.44 -9.05 31.36
C ALA A 78 -8.52 -9.84 30.42
N VAL A 79 -8.40 -9.45 29.14
CA VAL A 79 -7.47 -10.07 28.19
C VAL A 79 -6.02 -10.04 28.72
N ARG A 80 -5.61 -8.93 29.35
CA ARG A 80 -4.28 -8.80 29.98
C ARG A 80 -4.04 -9.71 31.19
N THR A 81 -5.07 -10.35 31.74
CA THR A 81 -4.91 -11.37 32.80
C THR A 81 -4.60 -12.76 32.24
N SER A 82 -4.90 -13.02 30.96
CA SER A 82 -4.77 -14.33 30.35
C SER A 82 -3.33 -14.88 30.39
N PRO A 83 -3.13 -16.20 30.60
CA PRO A 83 -1.82 -16.84 30.57
C PRO A 83 -1.04 -16.64 29.27
N ASP A 84 -1.72 -16.54 28.13
CA ASP A 84 -1.12 -16.28 26.81
C ASP A 84 -0.84 -14.80 26.52
N HIS A 85 -1.16 -13.88 27.45
CA HIS A 85 -0.76 -12.47 27.34
C HIS A 85 0.65 -12.23 27.88
N LEU A 86 1.68 -12.63 27.12
CA LEU A 86 3.08 -12.64 27.54
C LEU A 86 3.61 -11.27 28.00
N GLY A 87 3.25 -10.17 27.31
CA GLY A 87 3.68 -8.83 27.69
C GLY A 87 3.22 -8.40 29.10
N ALA A 88 1.92 -8.50 29.38
CA ALA A 88 1.36 -8.22 30.69
C ALA A 88 1.91 -9.14 31.79
N ARG A 89 2.21 -10.40 31.47
CA ARG A 89 2.84 -11.34 32.42
C ARG A 89 4.26 -10.97 32.74
N ALA A 90 5.08 -10.67 31.73
CA ALA A 90 6.43 -10.18 31.92
C ALA A 90 6.44 -8.92 32.80
N ALA A 91 5.54 -7.96 32.53
CA ALA A 91 5.41 -6.75 33.34
C ALA A 91 5.08 -7.05 34.83
N ARG A 92 4.19 -8.02 35.11
CA ARG A 92 3.88 -8.46 36.49
C ARG A 92 5.10 -9.08 37.19
N LEU A 93 5.87 -9.91 36.47
CA LEU A 93 7.07 -10.56 37.01
C LEU A 93 8.20 -9.55 37.29
N VAL A 94 8.41 -8.61 36.37
CA VAL A 94 9.35 -7.49 36.54
C VAL A 94 8.97 -6.65 37.77
N ALA A 95 7.69 -6.33 37.93
CA ALA A 95 7.20 -5.58 39.09
C ALA A 95 7.39 -6.35 40.42
N ALA A 96 7.26 -7.68 40.39
CA ALA A 96 7.50 -8.55 41.55
C ALA A 96 8.99 -8.69 41.92
N ARG A 97 9.91 -8.39 40.99
CA ARG A 97 11.36 -8.50 41.14
C ARG A 97 11.83 -9.90 41.57
N ASP A 98 11.20 -10.93 41.02
CA ASP A 98 11.55 -12.34 41.27
C ASP A 98 12.40 -12.89 40.11
N PRO A 99 13.74 -12.96 40.23
CA PRO A 99 14.60 -13.43 39.15
C PRO A 99 14.34 -14.87 38.75
N GLU A 100 13.95 -15.72 39.70
CA GLU A 100 13.70 -17.12 39.43
C GLU A 100 12.41 -17.30 38.63
N ALA A 101 11.36 -16.54 38.98
CA ALA A 101 10.13 -16.53 38.21
C ALA A 101 10.31 -15.94 36.80
N ILE A 102 11.12 -14.88 36.64
CA ILE A 102 11.47 -14.32 35.32
C ILE A 102 12.24 -15.35 34.48
N PHE A 103 13.21 -16.04 35.07
CA PHE A 103 13.96 -17.10 34.39
C PHE A 103 13.05 -18.24 33.90
N ARG A 104 12.18 -18.77 34.78
CA ARG A 104 11.23 -19.82 34.40
C ARG A 104 10.27 -19.36 33.31
N PHE A 105 9.78 -18.11 33.38
CA PHE A 105 8.93 -17.54 32.36
C PHE A 105 9.58 -17.58 30.97
N VAL A 106 10.83 -17.12 30.84
CA VAL A 106 11.51 -17.14 29.53
C VAL A 106 11.78 -18.58 29.07
N ARG A 107 12.28 -19.45 29.97
CA ARG A 107 12.63 -20.85 29.67
C ARG A 107 11.43 -21.70 29.25
N ASP A 108 10.30 -21.55 29.94
CA ASP A 108 9.15 -22.44 29.79
C ASP A 108 8.13 -21.92 28.77
N GLU A 109 8.07 -20.60 28.60
CA GLU A 109 6.99 -19.98 27.83
C GLU A 109 7.43 -19.35 26.52
N ILE A 110 8.72 -19.21 26.25
CA ILE A 110 9.21 -18.72 24.97
C ILE A 110 9.75 -19.90 24.18
N VAL A 111 9.21 -20.12 22.98
CA VAL A 111 9.65 -21.21 22.10
C VAL A 111 10.98 -20.83 21.45
N THR A 112 11.93 -21.76 21.42
CA THR A 112 13.21 -21.55 20.75
C THR A 112 13.08 -21.91 19.28
N PHE A 113 13.37 -20.96 18.40
CA PHE A 113 13.55 -21.20 16.99
C PHE A 113 15.04 -21.32 16.69
N PRO A 114 15.47 -22.23 15.78
CA PRO A 114 16.85 -22.24 15.35
C PRO A 114 17.17 -20.92 14.64
N PRO A 115 18.40 -20.38 14.77
CA PRO A 115 18.82 -19.13 14.13
C PRO A 115 18.74 -19.17 12.60
N GLN A 116 19.11 -20.30 11.99
CA GLN A 116 19.04 -20.52 10.54
C GLN A 116 17.90 -21.47 10.14
N ARG A 117 17.57 -21.50 8.85
CA ARG A 117 16.53 -22.38 8.29
C ARG A 117 16.84 -23.87 8.45
N ASP A 118 18.11 -24.22 8.53
CA ASP A 118 18.65 -25.58 8.45
C ASP A 118 19.54 -25.93 9.65
N GLY A 119 19.59 -25.12 10.71
CA GLY A 119 20.36 -25.48 11.90
C GLY A 119 20.66 -24.33 12.87
N PHE A 120 21.61 -24.58 13.76
CA PHE A 120 21.97 -23.71 14.88
C PHE A 120 23.20 -22.83 14.65
N GLU A 121 23.67 -22.70 13.41
CA GLU A 121 24.74 -21.76 13.08
C GLU A 121 24.37 -20.35 13.55
N HIS A 122 25.31 -19.64 14.19
CA HIS A 122 25.10 -18.32 14.79
C HIS A 122 24.14 -18.26 15.99
N ALA A 123 23.90 -19.37 16.71
CA ALA A 123 23.04 -19.40 17.91
C ALA A 123 23.39 -18.33 18.98
N VAL A 124 24.67 -17.97 19.10
CA VAL A 124 25.14 -16.97 20.08
C VAL A 124 25.03 -15.52 19.60
N THR A 125 24.81 -15.25 18.31
CA THR A 125 24.81 -13.89 17.77
C THR A 125 23.51 -13.50 17.08
N GLU A 126 22.80 -14.42 16.43
CA GLU A 126 21.72 -14.06 15.49
C GLU A 126 20.43 -13.62 16.17
N MET A 127 19.96 -12.40 15.87
CA MET A 127 18.60 -11.95 16.17
C MET A 127 17.76 -11.87 14.90
N ARG A 128 16.55 -12.42 14.94
CA ARG A 128 15.64 -12.46 13.79
C ARG A 128 14.71 -11.26 13.73
N TRP A 129 14.19 -10.80 14.87
CA TRP A 129 13.20 -9.73 14.97
C TRP A 129 13.31 -8.85 16.22
N GLY A 130 14.03 -9.26 17.28
CA GLY A 130 14.18 -8.47 18.50
C GLY A 130 13.43 -8.99 19.72
N VAL A 131 13.73 -8.43 20.90
CA VAL A 131 13.15 -8.87 22.19
C VAL A 131 11.66 -8.58 22.31
N GLU A 132 11.18 -7.44 21.81
CA GLU A 132 9.76 -7.06 21.87
C GLU A 132 8.91 -7.98 21.00
N ALA A 133 9.36 -8.22 19.77
CA ALA A 133 8.75 -9.16 18.85
C ALA A 133 8.74 -10.60 19.41
N THR A 134 9.85 -11.02 20.03
CA THR A 134 9.95 -12.33 20.71
C THR A 134 8.93 -12.47 21.84
N LEU A 135 8.72 -11.41 22.62
CA LEU A 135 7.73 -11.42 23.69
C LEU A 135 6.29 -11.41 23.14
N ARG A 136 6.05 -10.75 22.00
CA ARG A 136 4.73 -10.67 21.36
C ARG A 136 4.28 -12.02 20.79
N CYS A 137 5.12 -12.68 20.01
CA CYS A 137 4.78 -13.98 19.42
C CYS A 137 5.11 -15.16 20.33
N GLY A 138 5.94 -14.93 21.36
CA GLY A 138 6.35 -15.95 22.30
C GLY A 138 7.29 -16.99 21.70
N ALA A 139 8.10 -16.60 20.71
CA ALA A 139 9.12 -17.40 20.09
C ALA A 139 10.30 -16.52 19.62
N GLY A 140 11.52 -17.06 19.64
CA GLY A 140 12.73 -16.33 19.22
C GLY A 140 13.94 -17.23 19.10
N THR A 141 15.03 -16.70 18.54
CA THR A 141 16.32 -17.40 18.46
C THR A 141 16.93 -17.63 19.86
N PRO A 142 17.95 -18.50 20.00
CA PRO A 142 18.64 -18.66 21.26
C PRO A 142 19.18 -17.33 21.81
N ARG A 143 19.73 -16.47 20.94
CA ARG A 143 20.23 -15.15 21.34
C ARG A 143 19.10 -14.23 21.78
N GLU A 144 17.97 -14.22 21.08
CA GLU A 144 16.81 -13.39 21.47
C GLU A 144 16.22 -13.77 22.82
N GLN A 145 16.17 -15.06 23.16
CA GLN A 145 15.72 -15.50 24.48
C GLN A 145 16.66 -15.05 25.60
N ALA A 146 17.99 -15.14 25.39
CA ALA A 146 18.95 -14.66 26.37
C ALA A 146 18.88 -13.13 26.54
N GLU A 147 18.73 -12.37 25.45
CA GLU A 147 18.54 -10.92 25.49
C GLU A 147 17.21 -10.54 26.16
N LEU A 148 16.13 -11.27 25.90
CA LEU A 148 14.84 -11.07 26.56
C LEU A 148 14.96 -11.31 28.08
N LEU A 149 15.61 -12.40 28.49
CA LEU A 149 15.85 -12.70 29.91
C LEU A 149 16.69 -11.59 30.58
N ALA A 150 17.79 -11.18 29.94
CA ALA A 150 18.64 -10.11 30.45
C ALA A 150 17.88 -8.77 30.55
N ALA A 151 17.06 -8.43 29.55
CA ALA A 151 16.24 -7.23 29.55
C ALA A 151 15.23 -7.23 30.70
N LEU A 152 14.50 -8.32 30.92
CA LEU A 152 13.51 -8.43 32.00
C LEU A 152 14.17 -8.38 33.39
N LEU A 153 15.30 -9.06 33.59
CA LEU A 153 16.06 -9.01 34.83
C LEU A 153 16.61 -7.59 35.10
N THR A 154 17.14 -6.93 34.07
CA THR A 154 17.60 -5.54 34.16
C THR A 154 16.46 -4.60 34.55
N GLN A 155 15.29 -4.73 33.92
CA GLN A 155 14.09 -3.96 34.29
C GLN A 155 13.63 -4.22 35.73
N ALA A 156 13.85 -5.43 36.25
CA ALA A 156 13.60 -5.79 37.65
C ALA A 156 14.66 -5.22 38.63
N GLY A 157 15.70 -4.56 38.12
CA GLY A 157 16.78 -3.96 38.91
C GLY A 157 17.96 -4.90 39.18
N ILE A 158 18.11 -5.95 38.39
CA ILE A 158 19.16 -6.96 38.53
C ILE A 158 20.22 -6.72 37.46
N SER A 159 21.49 -6.62 37.87
CA SER A 159 22.60 -6.45 36.91
C SER A 159 22.78 -7.71 36.09
N THR A 160 22.81 -7.59 34.76
CA THR A 160 22.97 -8.73 33.85
C THR A 160 23.93 -8.47 32.69
N GLU A 161 24.55 -9.53 32.20
CA GLU A 161 25.37 -9.56 30.98
C GLU A 161 25.03 -10.84 30.19
N VAL A 162 24.80 -10.73 28.88
CA VAL A 162 24.68 -11.89 28.00
C VAL A 162 26.08 -12.43 27.68
N VAL A 163 26.33 -13.69 28.02
CA VAL A 163 27.59 -14.41 27.81
C VAL A 163 27.34 -15.63 26.93
N GLN A 164 28.40 -16.31 26.48
CA GLN A 164 28.27 -17.57 25.74
C GLN A 164 29.00 -18.69 26.49
N GLY A 165 28.49 -19.91 26.41
CA GLY A 165 29.13 -21.11 26.97
C GLY A 165 29.04 -22.27 25.99
N ARG A 166 29.98 -23.21 26.08
CA ARG A 166 29.93 -24.45 25.31
C ARG A 166 28.91 -25.39 25.93
N LEU A 167 27.92 -25.80 25.14
CA LEU A 167 26.83 -26.66 25.62
C LEU A 167 27.36 -28.03 26.06
N ASP A 168 26.90 -28.50 27.22
CA ASP A 168 27.25 -29.82 27.73
C ASP A 168 26.89 -30.93 26.74
N ALA A 169 27.81 -31.85 26.48
CA ALA A 169 27.59 -32.97 25.55
C ALA A 169 26.47 -33.94 25.98
N ALA A 170 26.02 -33.87 27.24
CA ALA A 170 24.92 -34.67 27.78
C ALA A 170 23.53 -34.10 27.43
N VAL A 171 23.44 -32.83 27.01
CA VAL A 171 22.16 -32.21 26.61
C VAL A 171 21.76 -32.75 25.24
N ASP A 172 20.56 -33.34 25.17
CA ASP A 172 19.97 -33.68 23.87
C ASP A 172 19.53 -32.40 23.15
N ARG A 173 20.26 -32.06 22.08
CA ARG A 173 20.07 -30.83 21.29
C ARG A 173 18.68 -30.75 20.66
N ARG A 174 17.99 -31.89 20.45
CA ARG A 174 16.60 -31.91 19.98
C ARG A 174 15.64 -31.28 20.98
N LEU A 175 15.95 -31.35 22.27
CA LEU A 175 15.13 -30.78 23.33
C LEU A 175 15.13 -29.25 23.31
N LEU A 176 16.14 -28.62 22.72
CA LEU A 176 16.23 -27.16 22.63
C LEU A 176 15.09 -26.56 21.79
N LEU A 177 14.55 -27.32 20.82
CA LEU A 177 13.44 -26.88 19.95
C LEU A 177 12.07 -27.38 20.41
N ARG A 178 11.99 -28.14 21.51
CA ARG A 178 10.71 -28.68 21.95
C ARG A 178 9.83 -27.56 22.53
N PRO A 179 8.59 -27.39 22.06
CA PRO A 179 7.68 -26.42 22.64
C PRO A 179 7.25 -26.89 24.04
N ASN A 180 7.83 -26.31 25.09
CA ASN A 180 7.35 -26.47 26.47
C ASN A 180 6.13 -25.60 26.78
N ALA A 181 5.80 -24.65 25.89
CA ALA A 181 4.83 -23.62 26.15
C ALA A 181 3.38 -24.07 25.87
N THR A 182 2.70 -24.61 26.88
CA THR A 182 1.23 -24.70 26.87
C THR A 182 0.65 -23.41 27.46
N ARG A 183 0.13 -22.53 26.58
CA ARG A 183 -0.37 -21.20 26.96
C ARG A 183 -1.86 -21.11 26.57
N PRO A 184 -2.79 -21.49 27.47
CA PRO A 184 -4.20 -21.36 27.16
C PRO A 184 -4.60 -19.87 27.15
N PHE A 185 -5.45 -19.50 26.21
CA PHE A 185 -6.20 -18.26 26.28
C PHE A 185 -7.33 -18.44 27.32
N GLU A 186 -7.13 -17.91 28.52
CA GLU A 186 -8.00 -18.07 29.68
C GLU A 186 -8.00 -16.78 30.53
N PRO A 187 -8.67 -15.70 30.06
CA PRO A 187 -8.79 -14.46 30.82
C PRO A 187 -9.65 -14.64 32.08
N GLU A 188 -9.29 -13.97 33.17
CA GLU A 188 -10.02 -13.96 34.44
C GLU A 188 -11.33 -13.16 34.32
N ILE A 189 -12.41 -13.84 33.91
CA ILE A 189 -13.74 -13.26 33.71
C ILE A 189 -14.77 -14.13 34.41
N ASP A 190 -15.65 -13.49 35.17
CA ASP A 190 -16.82 -14.13 35.77
C ASP A 190 -18.03 -14.10 34.80
N GLU A 191 -18.92 -15.08 34.93
CA GLU A 191 -20.08 -15.25 34.04
C GLU A 191 -21.03 -14.03 34.08
N ALA A 192 -21.24 -13.45 35.26
CA ALA A 192 -22.09 -12.27 35.43
C ALA A 192 -21.57 -11.04 34.67
N ARG A 193 -20.24 -10.84 34.66
CA ARG A 193 -19.54 -9.80 33.92
C ARG A 193 -19.70 -10.01 32.41
N LEU A 194 -19.51 -11.24 31.95
CA LEU A 194 -19.68 -11.56 30.53
C LEU A 194 -21.13 -11.36 30.08
N GLU A 195 -22.11 -11.86 30.84
CA GLU A 195 -23.52 -11.66 30.54
C GLU A 195 -23.89 -10.17 30.52
N ARG A 196 -23.33 -9.36 31.43
CA ARG A 196 -23.52 -7.91 31.40
C ARG A 196 -23.01 -7.34 30.10
N TRP A 197 -21.81 -7.71 29.67
CA TRP A 197 -21.25 -7.18 28.44
C TRP A 197 -22.08 -7.60 27.22
N LEU A 198 -22.51 -8.87 27.13
CA LEU A 198 -23.38 -9.36 26.06
C LEU A 198 -24.71 -8.60 26.00
N ARG A 199 -25.32 -8.30 27.16
CA ARG A 199 -26.56 -7.52 27.25
C ARG A 199 -26.40 -6.09 26.75
N VAL A 200 -25.34 -5.40 27.16
CA VAL A 200 -25.12 -3.99 26.76
C VAL A 200 -24.73 -3.87 25.29
N LEU A 201 -24.12 -4.91 24.73
CA LEU A 201 -23.72 -4.95 23.33
C LEU A 201 -24.78 -5.59 22.40
N GLU A 202 -25.97 -5.91 22.92
CA GLU A 202 -27.09 -6.45 22.13
C GLU A 202 -26.69 -7.61 21.19
N SER A 203 -25.78 -8.48 21.66
CA SER A 203 -25.21 -9.59 20.89
C SER A 203 -26.11 -10.82 20.90
N ASP A 204 -26.40 -11.38 19.73
CA ASP A 204 -26.94 -12.75 19.63
C ASP A 204 -25.87 -13.82 19.89
N GLU A 205 -26.26 -14.94 20.50
CA GLU A 205 -25.38 -16.00 21.04
C GLU A 205 -24.72 -16.93 19.99
N SER A 206 -24.41 -16.47 18.78
CA SER A 206 -23.79 -17.33 17.77
C SER A 206 -22.26 -17.36 17.91
N PRO A 207 -21.64 -18.54 18.15
CA PRO A 207 -20.18 -18.62 18.20
C PRO A 207 -19.58 -18.37 16.81
N PRO A 208 -18.43 -17.67 16.70
CA PRO A 208 -17.67 -17.66 15.46
C PRO A 208 -17.22 -19.08 15.10
N ASN A 209 -17.31 -19.44 13.82
CA ASN A 209 -16.79 -20.71 13.32
C ASN A 209 -15.25 -20.67 13.33
N ASP A 210 -14.61 -21.69 13.89
CA ASP A 210 -13.16 -21.87 13.79
C ASP A 210 -12.79 -22.09 12.31
N ILE A 211 -11.91 -21.25 11.74
CA ILE A 211 -11.39 -21.43 10.39
C ILE A 211 -10.45 -22.65 10.40
N ASP A 212 -10.77 -23.65 9.58
CA ASP A 212 -10.01 -24.89 9.41
C ASP A 212 -9.77 -25.66 10.74
N PRO A 213 -10.85 -26.11 11.43
CA PRO A 213 -10.72 -26.71 12.75
C PRO A 213 -9.93 -28.03 12.69
N GLY A 214 -8.72 -28.02 13.25
CA GLY A 214 -7.84 -29.19 13.26
C GLY A 214 -7.35 -29.61 11.88
N GLY A 215 -7.26 -28.70 10.91
CA GLY A 215 -6.75 -28.97 9.57
C GLY A 215 -7.71 -29.73 8.67
N ALA A 216 -9.03 -29.64 8.92
CA ALA A 216 -10.06 -30.35 8.17
C ALA A 216 -10.03 -30.04 6.65
N ASP A 217 -9.74 -28.80 6.29
CA ASP A 217 -9.72 -28.33 4.90
C ASP A 217 -8.29 -28.26 4.35
N SER A 218 -7.31 -27.90 5.17
CA SER A 218 -5.91 -27.77 4.72
C SER A 218 -5.20 -29.11 4.49
N ARG A 219 -5.48 -30.16 5.29
CA ARG A 219 -4.82 -31.46 5.15
C ARG A 219 -5.11 -32.16 3.81
N PRO A 220 -6.37 -32.25 3.32
CA PRO A 220 -6.64 -32.83 2.01
C PRO A 220 -5.93 -32.10 0.87
N ILE A 221 -5.87 -30.77 0.92
CA ILE A 221 -5.16 -29.96 -0.07
C ILE A 221 -3.66 -30.27 0.00
N ALA A 222 -3.07 -30.26 1.20
CA ALA A 222 -1.66 -30.57 1.37
C ALA A 222 -1.28 -31.97 0.88
N ASP A 223 -2.10 -32.99 1.15
CA ASP A 223 -1.85 -34.36 0.67
C ASP A 223 -1.93 -34.44 -0.86
N LEU A 224 -2.81 -33.68 -1.50
CA LEU A 224 -2.85 -33.53 -2.97
C LEU A 224 -1.57 -32.89 -3.50
N LEU A 225 -1.14 -31.77 -2.92
CA LEU A 225 0.10 -31.09 -3.34
C LEU A 225 1.33 -31.99 -3.18
N ILE A 226 1.41 -32.74 -2.08
CA ILE A 226 2.50 -33.69 -1.83
C ILE A 226 2.50 -34.83 -2.87
N ALA A 227 1.33 -35.29 -3.30
CA ALA A 227 1.21 -36.36 -4.30
C ALA A 227 1.68 -35.93 -5.70
N GLU A 228 1.50 -34.65 -6.05
CA GLU A 228 1.89 -34.08 -7.34
C GLU A 228 3.36 -33.65 -7.41
N LEU A 229 4.05 -33.55 -6.27
CA LEU A 229 5.49 -33.25 -6.26
C LEU A 229 6.31 -34.39 -6.89
N PRO A 230 7.46 -34.08 -7.54
CA PRO A 230 8.37 -35.10 -8.05
C PRO A 230 8.76 -36.13 -6.98
N ALA A 231 8.85 -37.40 -7.37
CA ALA A 231 9.22 -38.47 -6.46
C ALA A 231 10.62 -38.21 -5.85
N GLY A 232 10.70 -38.24 -4.51
CA GLY A 232 11.96 -38.01 -3.77
C GLY A 232 12.25 -36.55 -3.43
N THR A 233 11.33 -35.61 -3.72
CA THR A 233 11.42 -34.23 -3.23
C THR A 233 11.58 -34.22 -1.71
N SER A 234 12.59 -33.50 -1.23
CA SER A 234 12.97 -33.42 0.18
C SER A 234 13.50 -32.01 0.49
N ALA A 235 13.36 -31.60 1.75
CA ALA A 235 13.93 -30.36 2.24
C ALA A 235 15.46 -30.47 2.36
N PRO A 236 16.20 -29.36 2.55
CA PRO A 236 17.57 -29.43 3.04
C PRO A 236 17.64 -30.19 4.37
N GLY A 237 18.75 -30.90 4.61
CA GLY A 237 18.96 -31.59 5.88
C GLY A 237 19.13 -30.60 7.03
N PHE A 238 18.61 -30.94 8.21
CA PHE A 238 18.74 -30.11 9.41
C PHE A 238 19.99 -30.47 10.21
N ASP A 239 20.86 -29.49 10.44
CA ASP A 239 22.06 -29.60 11.26
C ASP A 239 21.73 -29.36 12.74
N TRP A 240 21.72 -30.46 13.49
CA TRP A 240 21.53 -30.47 14.94
C TRP A 240 22.82 -30.10 15.72
N THR A 241 23.89 -29.66 15.06
CA THR A 241 25.11 -29.28 15.77
C THR A 241 24.99 -27.93 16.49
N VAL A 242 25.32 -27.92 17.79
CA VAL A 242 25.28 -26.73 18.66
C VAL A 242 26.51 -26.73 19.56
N ASP A 243 27.54 -25.97 19.18
CA ASP A 243 28.79 -25.94 19.95
C ASP A 243 28.75 -24.93 21.09
N SER A 244 28.06 -23.81 20.92
CA SER A 244 27.94 -22.77 21.95
C SER A 244 26.53 -22.21 21.99
N VAL A 245 26.10 -21.86 23.20
CA VAL A 245 24.79 -21.28 23.49
C VAL A 245 24.94 -19.97 24.27
N PRO A 246 24.04 -19.00 24.05
CA PRO A 246 23.97 -17.81 24.86
C PRO A 246 23.40 -18.13 26.26
N LEU A 247 23.99 -17.49 27.28
CA LEU A 247 23.62 -17.57 28.68
C LEU A 247 23.45 -16.16 29.23
N VAL A 248 22.78 -16.02 30.37
CA VAL A 248 22.71 -14.75 31.11
C VAL A 248 23.48 -14.87 32.42
N ARG A 249 24.52 -14.05 32.57
CA ARG A 249 25.19 -13.81 33.85
C ARG A 249 24.38 -12.75 34.61
N ALA A 250 23.95 -13.05 35.83
CA ALA A 250 23.15 -12.15 36.67
C ALA A 250 23.72 -12.03 38.08
N GLU A 251 23.59 -10.86 38.71
CA GLU A 251 23.95 -10.65 40.12
C GLU A 251 22.73 -10.76 41.04
N VAL A 252 22.57 -11.90 41.72
CA VAL A 252 21.43 -12.17 42.61
C VAL A 252 21.93 -12.35 44.04
N GLY A 253 21.44 -11.51 44.96
CA GLY A 253 21.86 -11.57 46.37
C GLY A 253 23.36 -11.31 46.58
N GLY A 254 24.02 -10.58 45.67
CA GLY A 254 25.46 -10.32 45.68
C GLY A 254 26.33 -11.50 45.21
N GLN A 255 25.71 -12.52 44.59
CA GLN A 255 26.40 -13.65 43.97
C GLN A 255 26.15 -13.65 42.47
N GLU A 256 27.18 -14.02 41.71
CA GLU A 256 27.04 -14.28 40.28
C GLU A 256 26.33 -15.62 40.06
N VAL A 257 25.31 -15.59 39.20
CA VAL A 257 24.52 -16.77 38.79
C VAL A 257 24.50 -16.81 37.25
N LEU A 258 24.71 -17.98 36.67
CA LEU A 258 24.59 -18.21 35.22
C LEU A 258 23.27 -18.91 34.92
N LEU A 259 22.51 -18.36 33.98
CA LEU A 259 21.18 -18.81 33.62
C LEU A 259 21.15 -19.24 32.15
N ASN A 260 20.63 -20.45 31.89
CA ASN A 260 20.44 -20.97 30.55
C ASN A 260 18.94 -21.07 30.22
N PRO A 261 18.37 -20.15 29.42
CA PRO A 261 16.94 -20.19 29.09
C PRO A 261 16.57 -21.29 28.09
N LEU A 262 17.53 -21.97 27.47
CA LEU A 262 17.28 -22.85 26.32
C LEU A 262 17.08 -24.31 26.70
N VAL A 263 17.68 -24.74 27.81
CA VAL A 263 17.64 -26.14 28.23
C VAL A 263 16.36 -26.38 29.02
N PRO A 264 15.45 -27.26 28.54
CA PRO A 264 14.26 -27.64 29.28
C PRO A 264 14.60 -28.10 30.69
N ASP A 265 13.77 -27.72 31.67
CA ASP A 265 13.89 -28.12 33.07
C ASP A 265 15.16 -27.66 33.82
N ALA A 266 16.09 -26.93 33.19
CA ALA A 266 17.31 -26.43 33.82
C ALA A 266 16.99 -25.63 35.09
N ALA A 267 17.56 -25.99 36.24
CA ALA A 267 17.24 -25.28 37.47
C ALA A 267 17.83 -23.86 37.48
N PHE A 268 17.31 -22.99 38.33
CA PHE A 268 17.83 -21.63 38.47
C PHE A 268 19.29 -21.68 38.93
N GLY A 269 20.20 -21.13 38.10
CA GLY A 269 21.63 -21.16 38.33
C GLY A 269 22.38 -22.38 37.78
N GLU A 270 21.71 -23.26 37.03
CA GLU A 270 22.34 -24.37 36.31
C GLU A 270 22.57 -24.01 34.83
N PRO A 271 23.82 -23.74 34.40
CA PRO A 271 24.08 -23.26 33.04
C PRO A 271 24.07 -24.35 31.96
N HIS A 272 24.23 -25.63 32.32
CA HIS A 272 24.42 -26.75 31.38
C HIS A 272 25.45 -26.46 30.27
N ALA A 273 26.48 -25.71 30.62
CA ALA A 273 27.52 -25.28 29.71
C ALA A 273 28.82 -25.00 30.47
N ASP A 274 29.95 -25.20 29.80
CA ASP A 274 31.29 -24.88 30.26
C ASP A 274 31.97 -23.79 29.41
N ASP A 275 33.22 -23.44 29.75
CA ASP A 275 34.05 -22.50 29.01
C ASP A 275 33.37 -21.16 28.66
N VAL A 276 32.75 -20.55 29.68
CA VAL A 276 32.00 -19.31 29.56
C VAL A 276 32.90 -18.12 29.18
N ALA A 277 32.50 -17.39 28.14
CA ALA A 277 33.19 -16.22 27.63
C ALA A 277 32.20 -15.10 27.27
N SER A 278 32.70 -13.89 26.99
CA SER A 278 31.86 -12.81 26.48
C SER A 278 31.25 -13.20 25.13
N SER A 279 29.96 -12.89 24.92
CA SER A 279 29.21 -13.24 23.71
C SER A 279 29.32 -12.21 22.59
N GLY A 280 29.91 -11.03 22.85
CA GLY A 280 29.86 -9.88 21.94
C GLY A 280 28.43 -9.33 21.77
N PRO A 281 28.26 -8.25 20.97
CA PRO A 281 26.93 -7.74 20.66
C PRO A 281 26.17 -8.70 19.74
N PRO A 282 24.82 -8.76 19.83
CA PRO A 282 24.01 -9.51 18.88
C PRO A 282 24.06 -8.88 17.47
N SER A 283 23.68 -9.65 16.44
CA SER A 283 23.41 -9.09 15.11
C SER A 283 22.17 -8.20 15.17
N ALA A 284 22.16 -7.13 14.37
CA ALA A 284 20.96 -6.31 14.22
C ALA A 284 19.90 -7.09 13.45
N PRO A 285 18.63 -7.11 13.92
CA PRO A 285 17.52 -7.58 13.10
C PRO A 285 17.50 -6.85 11.74
N PRO A 286 17.02 -7.50 10.67
CA PRO A 286 17.00 -6.88 9.35
C PRO A 286 16.07 -5.67 9.31
N ASN A 287 16.31 -4.76 8.37
CA ASN A 287 15.34 -3.74 8.00
C ASN A 287 14.34 -4.31 6.98
N ILE A 288 13.13 -3.75 6.99
CA ILE A 288 12.15 -3.84 5.93
C ILE A 288 12.21 -2.53 5.14
N GLU A 289 12.58 -2.63 3.88
CA GLU A 289 12.55 -1.52 2.93
C GLU A 289 11.23 -1.58 2.17
N VAL A 290 10.54 -0.45 2.09
CA VAL A 290 9.27 -0.33 1.34
C VAL A 290 9.35 0.83 0.39
N GLU A 291 8.97 0.59 -0.85
CA GLU A 291 8.82 1.63 -1.87
C GLU A 291 7.42 1.62 -2.45
N LEU A 292 6.85 2.80 -2.64
CA LEU A 292 5.69 3.02 -3.49
C LEU A 292 6.18 3.48 -4.86
N ARG A 293 5.77 2.77 -5.90
CA ARG A 293 6.14 3.05 -7.28
C ARG A 293 4.91 3.24 -8.15
N VAL A 294 5.07 4.00 -9.22
CA VAL A 294 4.04 4.20 -10.25
C VAL A 294 4.62 3.98 -11.63
N SER A 295 3.80 3.55 -12.58
CA SER A 295 4.11 3.56 -14.02
C SER A 295 3.08 4.40 -14.75
N THR A 296 3.38 4.81 -15.98
CA THR A 296 2.47 5.63 -16.81
C THR A 296 2.00 4.82 -18.02
N THR A 297 0.90 5.23 -18.65
CA THR A 297 0.42 4.62 -19.90
C THR A 297 1.39 4.82 -21.07
N LEU A 298 2.32 5.77 -20.95
CA LEU A 298 3.39 6.02 -21.93
C LEU A 298 4.57 5.06 -21.73
N HIS A 299 4.91 4.79 -20.47
CA HIS A 299 6.05 3.97 -20.06
C HIS A 299 5.60 2.91 -19.03
N PRO A 300 4.69 1.99 -19.39
CA PRO A 300 4.19 0.98 -18.46
C PRO A 300 5.32 0.10 -17.91
N GLU A 301 6.35 -0.17 -18.71
CA GLU A 301 7.52 -0.97 -18.37
C GLU A 301 8.46 -0.33 -17.34
N THR A 302 8.34 1.00 -17.13
CA THR A 302 9.20 1.76 -16.23
C THR A 302 8.44 2.11 -14.96
N MET A 303 8.90 1.57 -13.83
CA MET A 303 8.37 1.90 -12.50
C MET A 303 9.21 2.99 -11.85
N THR A 304 8.63 4.16 -11.64
CA THR A 304 9.27 5.27 -10.94
C THR A 304 8.92 5.24 -9.46
N THR A 305 9.93 5.29 -8.59
CA THR A 305 9.73 5.39 -7.14
C THR A 305 9.23 6.79 -6.79
N VAL A 306 8.11 6.84 -6.07
CA VAL A 306 7.49 8.09 -5.59
C VAL A 306 7.54 8.22 -4.07
N ALA A 307 7.69 7.14 -3.31
CA ALA A 307 8.02 7.18 -1.89
C ALA A 307 8.88 5.96 -1.49
N ALA A 308 9.81 6.12 -0.55
CA ALA A 308 10.66 5.03 -0.08
C ALA A 308 11.07 5.20 1.39
N GLY A 309 10.99 4.13 2.18
CA GLY A 309 11.41 4.13 3.58
C GLY A 309 12.03 2.80 4.01
N SER A 310 12.73 2.82 5.14
CA SER A 310 13.41 1.65 5.71
C SER A 310 13.26 1.65 7.23
N TRP A 311 12.70 0.58 7.78
CA TRP A 311 12.47 0.45 9.22
C TRP A 311 13.02 -0.87 9.74
N PRO A 312 13.62 -0.92 10.95
CA PRO A 312 13.96 -2.17 11.60
C PRO A 312 12.72 -3.07 11.77
N VAL A 313 12.83 -4.38 11.55
CA VAL A 313 11.71 -5.33 11.76
C VAL A 313 11.06 -5.15 13.12
N GLY A 314 11.85 -4.98 14.20
CA GLY A 314 11.32 -4.78 15.55
C GLY A 314 10.46 -3.52 15.73
N ARG A 315 10.61 -2.51 14.86
CA ARG A 315 9.72 -1.33 14.84
C ARG A 315 8.39 -1.61 14.14
N LEU A 316 8.32 -2.59 13.25
CA LEU A 316 7.10 -2.89 12.49
C LEU A 316 6.28 -4.07 13.05
N VAL A 317 6.90 -5.00 13.78
CA VAL A 317 6.18 -6.16 14.35
C VAL A 317 5.05 -5.71 15.28
N GLY A 318 3.83 -6.24 15.04
CA GLY A 318 2.62 -5.85 15.77
C GLY A 318 2.03 -4.50 15.38
N ARG A 319 2.55 -3.91 14.30
CA ARG A 319 2.11 -2.64 13.72
C ARG A 319 1.83 -2.84 12.23
N GLN A 320 1.30 -1.80 11.60
CA GLN A 320 0.99 -1.77 10.18
C GLN A 320 1.73 -0.59 9.55
N LEU A 321 2.47 -0.83 8.47
CA LEU A 321 2.95 0.25 7.62
C LEU A 321 1.84 0.59 6.62
N VAL A 322 1.34 1.81 6.68
CA VAL A 322 0.28 2.33 5.81
C VAL A 322 0.90 3.09 4.66
N ALA A 323 0.60 2.66 3.43
CA ALA A 323 0.91 3.36 2.20
C ALA A 323 -0.38 3.96 1.60
N ARG A 324 -0.34 5.27 1.31
CA ARG A 324 -1.49 6.00 0.76
C ARG A 324 -1.06 7.19 -0.10
N PHE A 325 -2.00 7.71 -0.88
CA PHE A 325 -1.87 8.96 -1.62
C PHE A 325 -2.74 10.02 -0.95
N VAL A 326 -2.14 11.14 -0.56
CA VAL A 326 -2.84 12.26 0.08
C VAL A 326 -3.09 13.32 -0.97
N PRO A 327 -4.32 13.79 -1.21
CA PRO A 327 -4.55 14.88 -2.15
C PRO A 327 -3.75 16.13 -1.81
N ALA A 328 -3.24 16.81 -2.84
CA ALA A 328 -2.68 18.13 -2.69
C ALA A 328 -3.80 19.16 -2.48
N GLY A 329 -3.63 20.10 -1.54
CA GLY A 329 -4.55 21.20 -1.25
C GLY A 329 -4.87 21.35 0.25
N GLU A 330 -5.67 22.37 0.60
CA GLU A 330 -6.13 22.55 1.97
C GLU A 330 -7.21 21.51 2.33
N PRO A 331 -7.11 20.79 3.46
CA PRO A 331 -8.04 19.73 3.79
C PRO A 331 -9.51 20.16 3.86
N ALA A 332 -9.77 21.36 4.37
CA ALA A 332 -11.13 21.92 4.42
C ALA A 332 -11.73 22.13 3.02
N SER A 333 -10.90 22.47 2.02
CA SER A 333 -11.36 22.74 0.65
C SER A 333 -11.70 21.47 -0.13
N SER A 334 -11.00 20.35 0.10
CA SER A 334 -11.26 19.11 -0.65
C SER A 334 -12.58 18.44 -0.28
N PHE A 335 -13.18 18.77 0.87
CA PHE A 335 -14.55 18.33 1.23
C PHE A 335 -15.63 18.79 0.24
N HIS A 336 -15.32 19.78 -0.60
CA HIS A 336 -16.27 20.41 -1.51
C HIS A 336 -15.91 20.21 -2.99
N VAL A 337 -14.84 19.43 -3.27
CA VAL A 337 -14.35 19.17 -4.64
C VAL A 337 -14.70 17.75 -5.05
N PRO A 338 -15.36 17.54 -6.22
CA PRO A 338 -15.59 16.19 -6.73
C PRO A 338 -14.29 15.40 -6.86
N ALA A 339 -14.28 14.13 -6.45
CA ALA A 339 -13.08 13.29 -6.47
C ALA A 339 -12.36 13.25 -7.84
N ILE A 340 -13.09 13.38 -8.95
CA ILE A 340 -12.51 13.42 -10.31
C ILE A 340 -11.69 14.69 -10.59
N GLN A 341 -11.96 15.79 -9.86
CA GLN A 341 -11.26 17.08 -9.96
C GLN A 341 -10.00 17.14 -9.09
N ILE A 342 -9.71 16.10 -8.29
CA ILE A 342 -8.46 15.98 -7.54
C ILE A 342 -7.41 15.34 -8.45
N THR A 343 -6.46 16.12 -8.95
CA THR A 343 -5.52 15.65 -9.97
C THR A 343 -4.12 15.35 -9.46
N THR A 344 -3.81 15.70 -8.21
CA THR A 344 -2.45 15.60 -7.67
C THR A 344 -2.46 15.04 -6.26
N PHE A 345 -1.51 14.16 -5.98
CA PHE A 345 -1.43 13.43 -4.73
C PHE A 345 0.01 13.30 -4.25
N THR A 346 0.24 13.50 -2.96
CA THR A 346 1.51 13.21 -2.28
C THR A 346 1.45 11.82 -1.66
N PRO A 347 2.29 10.87 -2.10
CA PRO A 347 2.37 9.57 -1.47
C PRO A 347 2.99 9.68 -0.07
N ALA A 348 2.47 8.88 0.86
CA ALA A 348 2.96 8.83 2.23
C ALA A 348 3.03 7.38 2.73
N LEU A 349 4.10 7.08 3.46
CA LEU A 349 4.30 5.85 4.21
C LEU A 349 4.36 6.20 5.69
N ALA A 350 3.57 5.56 6.56
CA ALA A 350 3.72 5.75 8.00
C ALA A 350 3.42 4.47 8.78
N VAL A 351 4.03 4.35 9.95
CA VAL A 351 3.79 3.22 10.86
C VAL A 351 2.63 3.55 11.78
N GLU A 352 1.63 2.68 11.82
CA GLU A 352 0.47 2.78 12.70
C GLU A 352 0.37 1.54 13.58
N GLY A 353 0.04 1.73 14.85
CA GLY A 353 -0.22 0.62 15.74
C GLY A 353 -0.20 1.02 17.21
N PRO A 354 -0.53 0.08 18.11
CA PRO A 354 -0.53 0.33 19.53
C PRO A 354 0.88 0.70 20.04
N GLY A 355 0.92 1.57 21.06
CA GLY A 355 2.14 1.96 21.74
C GLY A 355 3.01 3.00 21.00
N LEU A 356 2.56 3.55 19.87
CA LEU A 356 3.20 4.71 19.24
C LEU A 356 2.58 6.00 19.73
N SER A 357 3.41 6.97 20.12
CA SER A 357 2.96 8.35 20.32
C SER A 357 2.78 9.07 18.98
N PRO A 358 2.03 10.19 18.93
CA PRO A 358 1.96 11.00 17.72
C PRO A 358 3.35 11.41 17.18
N ASP A 359 4.31 11.68 18.07
CA ASP A 359 5.68 12.04 17.71
C ASP A 359 6.43 10.86 17.07
N ASP A 360 6.28 9.65 17.61
CA ASP A 360 6.89 8.44 17.03
C ASP A 360 6.42 8.20 15.59
N VAL A 361 5.12 8.38 15.34
CA VAL A 361 4.57 8.16 14.00
C VAL A 361 5.06 9.23 13.02
N ILE A 362 5.21 10.49 13.45
CA ILE A 362 5.77 11.55 12.60
C ILE A 362 7.25 11.26 12.30
N GLU A 363 8.02 10.80 13.28
CA GLU A 363 9.43 10.44 13.11
C GLU A 363 9.59 9.25 12.14
N ASP A 364 8.71 8.26 12.24
CA ASP A 364 8.73 7.06 11.38
C ASP A 364 8.04 7.29 10.01
N ALA A 365 7.46 8.46 9.74
CA ALA A 365 6.75 8.73 8.48
C ALA A 365 7.67 9.20 7.35
N VAL A 366 7.33 8.81 6.13
CA VAL A 366 7.95 9.25 4.89
C VAL A 366 6.91 9.94 4.02
N LEU A 367 7.24 11.16 3.59
CA LEU A 367 6.53 11.87 2.53
C LEU A 367 7.34 11.74 1.25
N GLY A 368 6.68 11.30 0.19
CA GLY A 368 7.31 11.13 -1.11
C GLY A 368 7.10 12.31 -2.04
N ASP A 369 7.47 12.10 -3.30
CA ASP A 369 7.31 13.03 -4.40
C ASP A 369 5.85 13.06 -4.86
N SER A 370 5.27 14.25 -4.97
CA SER A 370 3.90 14.42 -5.43
C SER A 370 3.74 13.95 -6.87
N VAL A 371 2.64 13.25 -7.15
CA VAL A 371 2.34 12.68 -8.46
C VAL A 371 0.97 13.12 -8.93
N THR A 372 0.88 13.50 -10.20
CA THR A 372 -0.40 13.82 -10.84
C THR A 372 -1.03 12.57 -11.44
N VAL A 373 -2.33 12.63 -11.72
CA VAL A 373 -3.06 11.52 -12.36
C VAL A 373 -2.59 11.23 -13.79
N SER A 374 -1.93 12.20 -14.43
CA SER A 374 -1.26 12.04 -15.72
C SER A 374 0.16 11.45 -15.62
N GLY A 375 0.65 11.22 -14.40
CA GLY A 375 1.96 10.63 -14.13
C GLY A 375 3.13 11.61 -14.05
N VAL A 376 2.86 12.92 -14.05
CA VAL A 376 3.88 13.96 -13.80
C VAL A 376 4.31 13.91 -12.35
N ILE A 377 5.62 13.94 -12.10
CA ILE A 377 6.19 13.91 -10.76
C ILE A 377 6.75 15.28 -10.36
N VAL A 378 6.41 15.73 -9.16
CA VAL A 378 6.82 17.00 -8.58
C VAL A 378 7.74 16.73 -7.40
N ARG A 379 8.94 17.31 -7.41
CA ARG A 379 9.95 17.14 -6.35
C ARG A 379 10.41 18.47 -5.79
N GLU A 380 10.57 18.53 -4.49
CA GLU A 380 11.24 19.66 -3.84
C GLU A 380 12.75 19.39 -3.76
N SER A 381 13.55 20.38 -4.18
CA SER A 381 15.00 20.35 -4.01
C SER A 381 15.38 20.78 -2.59
N GLN A 382 16.56 20.37 -2.12
CA GLN A 382 17.07 20.75 -0.79
C GLN A 382 17.20 22.27 -0.60
N ASP A 383 17.34 23.02 -1.70
CA ASP A 383 17.46 24.48 -1.70
C ASP A 383 16.09 25.19 -1.74
N GLY A 384 14.98 24.43 -1.69
CA GLY A 384 13.60 24.95 -1.72
C GLY A 384 13.07 25.29 -3.11
N GLY A 385 13.80 24.92 -4.17
CA GLY A 385 13.29 24.98 -5.55
C GLY A 385 12.41 23.78 -5.85
N VAL A 386 11.56 23.87 -6.87
CA VAL A 386 10.70 22.75 -7.27
C VAL A 386 11.03 22.29 -8.69
N THR A 387 11.09 20.98 -8.88
CA THR A 387 11.21 20.36 -10.19
C THR A 387 9.93 19.63 -10.60
N VAL A 388 9.66 19.62 -11.89
CA VAL A 388 8.57 18.89 -12.55
C VAL A 388 9.24 17.95 -13.55
N ASP A 389 9.08 16.64 -13.38
CA ASP A 389 9.79 15.61 -14.16
C ASP A 389 11.31 15.87 -14.25
N ASP A 390 11.91 16.20 -13.10
CA ASP A 390 13.33 16.54 -12.93
C ASP A 390 13.80 17.87 -13.56
N GLU A 391 12.90 18.66 -14.14
CA GLU A 391 13.20 19.99 -14.68
C GLU A 391 12.82 21.11 -13.70
N PRO A 392 13.69 22.11 -13.44
CA PRO A 392 13.35 23.23 -12.56
C PRO A 392 12.17 24.04 -13.09
N LEU A 393 11.14 24.24 -12.27
CA LEU A 393 9.96 25.03 -12.65
C LEU A 393 10.24 26.53 -12.71
N GLY A 394 11.33 26.98 -12.05
CA GLY A 394 11.77 28.38 -12.08
C GLY A 394 10.87 29.34 -11.28
N VAL A 395 10.11 28.83 -10.31
CA VAL A 395 9.30 29.65 -9.40
C VAL A 395 10.14 30.08 -8.19
N SER A 396 10.04 31.35 -7.81
CA SER A 396 10.61 31.84 -6.54
C SER A 396 9.65 31.51 -5.40
N PRO A 397 10.12 31.04 -4.23
CA PRO A 397 9.29 30.87 -3.04
C PRO A 397 8.82 32.21 -2.44
N ASP A 398 9.44 33.33 -2.85
CA ASP A 398 9.01 34.67 -2.44
C ASP A 398 7.83 35.15 -3.29
N PRO A 399 6.77 35.74 -2.69
CA PRO A 399 5.63 36.24 -3.43
C PRO A 399 6.09 37.31 -4.44
N VAL A 400 5.93 37.01 -5.72
CA VAL A 400 6.19 37.97 -6.79
C VAL A 400 5.13 39.07 -6.67
N THR A 401 5.51 40.22 -6.13
CA THR A 401 4.64 41.41 -5.99
C THR A 401 4.49 42.19 -7.30
N THR A 402 4.65 41.53 -8.45
CA THR A 402 4.59 42.20 -9.76
C THR A 402 3.16 42.18 -10.26
N ASP A 403 2.54 43.35 -10.37
CA ASP A 403 1.15 43.50 -10.81
C ASP A 403 1.00 43.07 -12.29
N VAL A 404 0.25 41.99 -12.51
CA VAL A 404 -0.22 41.60 -13.85
C VAL A 404 -1.25 42.62 -14.31
N ALA A 405 -0.96 43.35 -15.40
CA ALA A 405 -1.82 44.39 -15.93
C ALA A 405 -2.68 43.92 -17.11
N SER A 406 -2.24 42.90 -17.84
CA SER A 406 -3.00 42.25 -18.91
C SER A 406 -2.72 40.74 -18.98
N LEU A 407 -3.69 40.00 -19.51
CA LEU A 407 -3.63 38.56 -19.75
C LEU A 407 -4.11 38.25 -21.16
N ASP A 408 -3.43 37.32 -21.82
CA ASP A 408 -3.90 36.63 -23.02
C ASP A 408 -3.80 35.12 -22.80
N VAL A 409 -4.73 34.35 -23.38
CA VAL A 409 -4.79 32.89 -23.23
C VAL A 409 -5.05 32.22 -24.56
N ALA A 410 -4.24 31.22 -24.89
CA ALA A 410 -4.54 30.26 -25.94
C ALA A 410 -4.96 28.93 -25.30
N VAL A 411 -6.12 28.42 -25.71
CA VAL A 411 -6.73 27.18 -25.20
C VAL A 411 -6.60 26.09 -26.25
N ASP A 412 -6.15 24.91 -25.84
CA ASP A 412 -6.03 23.73 -26.70
C ASP A 412 -6.74 22.54 -26.04
N GLY A 413 -7.83 22.10 -26.67
CA GLY A 413 -8.64 20.96 -26.26
C GLY A 413 -8.52 19.76 -27.21
N SER A 414 -7.54 19.73 -28.11
CA SER A 414 -7.36 18.64 -29.08
C SER A 414 -7.08 17.28 -28.40
N ALA A 415 -6.50 17.29 -27.19
CA ALA A 415 -6.21 16.11 -26.37
C ALA A 415 -7.31 15.82 -25.32
N PHE A 416 -8.55 16.25 -25.58
CA PHE A 416 -9.68 16.10 -24.66
C PHE A 416 -9.79 14.68 -24.08
N PRO A 417 -9.98 14.52 -22.75
CA PRO A 417 -10.35 15.55 -21.77
C PRO A 417 -9.19 16.37 -21.17
N LEU A 418 -7.94 16.17 -21.60
CA LEU A 418 -6.82 17.00 -21.16
C LEU A 418 -6.83 18.35 -21.89
N ILE A 419 -6.94 19.44 -21.14
CA ILE A 419 -6.92 20.81 -21.68
C ILE A 419 -5.60 21.48 -21.35
N ARG A 420 -5.06 22.23 -22.31
CA ARG A 420 -3.82 22.99 -22.16
C ARG A 420 -4.07 24.47 -22.38
N LEU A 421 -3.50 25.27 -21.49
CA LEU A 421 -3.56 26.73 -21.56
C LEU A 421 -2.14 27.27 -21.67
N ARG A 422 -1.93 28.15 -22.66
CA ARG A 422 -0.74 29.00 -22.75
C ARG A 422 -1.15 30.41 -22.33
N VAL A 423 -0.69 30.82 -21.16
CA VAL A 423 -1.06 32.11 -20.56
C VAL A 423 0.10 33.09 -20.75
N LYS A 424 -0.24 34.29 -21.24
CA LYS A 424 0.68 35.41 -21.46
C LYS A 424 0.36 36.55 -20.48
N PRO A 425 0.85 36.49 -19.23
CA PRO A 425 0.75 37.61 -18.31
C PRO A 425 1.74 38.70 -18.70
N ALA A 426 1.30 39.96 -18.71
CA ALA A 426 2.16 41.11 -18.96
C ALA A 426 1.97 42.22 -17.92
N ASN A 427 3.05 42.95 -17.64
CA ASN A 427 3.03 44.12 -16.77
C ASN A 427 2.44 45.35 -17.51
N ALA A 428 2.37 46.49 -16.82
CA ALA A 428 1.82 47.73 -17.40
C ALA A 428 2.62 48.25 -18.62
N GLU A 429 3.89 47.87 -18.73
CA GLU A 429 4.77 48.18 -19.85
C GLU A 429 4.62 47.22 -21.04
N GLY A 430 3.83 46.15 -20.90
CA GLY A 430 3.63 45.12 -21.92
C GLY A 430 4.75 44.06 -21.98
N GLU A 431 5.62 44.01 -20.97
CA GLU A 431 6.66 42.98 -20.86
C GLU A 431 6.10 41.70 -20.19
N PRO A 432 6.50 40.50 -20.64
CA PRO A 432 6.04 39.25 -20.04
C PRO A 432 6.42 39.13 -18.55
N VAL A 433 5.47 38.75 -17.71
CA VAL A 433 5.70 38.44 -16.30
C VAL A 433 6.00 36.94 -16.18
N VAL A 434 7.22 36.59 -15.75
CA VAL A 434 7.66 35.20 -15.62
C VAL A 434 7.73 34.77 -14.15
N GLY A 435 7.71 33.46 -13.90
CA GLY A 435 7.85 32.89 -12.57
C GLY A 435 6.62 33.06 -11.68
N LEU A 436 5.45 33.31 -12.26
CA LEU A 436 4.20 33.37 -11.51
C LEU A 436 3.85 31.98 -10.96
N PRO A 437 3.57 31.86 -9.64
CA PRO A 437 3.12 30.61 -9.05
C PRO A 437 1.71 30.23 -9.52
N GLY A 438 1.37 28.94 -9.43
CA GLY A 438 0.05 28.40 -9.77
C GLY A 438 -1.08 29.13 -9.06
N ASN A 439 -0.94 29.40 -7.75
CA ASN A 439 -1.92 30.17 -6.98
C ASN A 439 -2.07 31.66 -7.40
N ALA A 440 -1.26 32.17 -8.34
CA ALA A 440 -1.48 33.47 -8.96
C ALA A 440 -2.58 33.43 -10.04
N PHE A 441 -3.05 32.23 -10.43
CA PHE A 441 -4.08 32.02 -11.42
C PHE A 441 -5.33 31.38 -10.79
N VAL A 442 -6.49 31.73 -11.33
CA VAL A 442 -7.75 31.01 -11.15
C VAL A 442 -8.26 30.63 -12.53
N VAL A 443 -8.65 29.36 -12.72
CA VAL A 443 -9.17 28.84 -14.00
C VAL A 443 -10.60 28.34 -13.79
N GLU A 444 -11.48 28.73 -14.70
CA GLU A 444 -12.88 28.29 -14.74
C GLU A 444 -13.20 27.76 -16.14
N GLU A 445 -13.95 26.67 -16.22
CA GLU A 445 -14.55 26.15 -17.44
C GLU A 445 -16.07 26.23 -17.32
N ASP A 446 -16.74 26.92 -18.25
CA ASP A 446 -18.19 27.12 -18.24
C ASP A 446 -18.71 27.61 -16.87
N ASP A 447 -17.98 28.59 -16.29
CA ASP A 447 -18.22 29.20 -14.97
C ASP A 447 -18.05 28.24 -13.76
N VAL A 448 -17.49 27.05 -13.97
CA VAL A 448 -17.12 26.10 -12.90
C VAL A 448 -15.61 26.17 -12.68
N ALA A 449 -15.18 26.44 -11.45
CA ALA A 449 -13.77 26.43 -11.10
C ALA A 449 -13.17 25.02 -11.27
N VAL A 450 -12.00 24.94 -11.90
CA VAL A 450 -11.27 23.68 -12.11
C VAL A 450 -9.94 23.68 -11.38
N SER A 451 -9.55 22.53 -10.83
CA SER A 451 -8.19 22.33 -10.35
C SER A 451 -7.26 22.21 -11.54
N PHE A 452 -6.08 22.82 -11.47
CA PHE A 452 -5.09 22.75 -12.54
C PHE A 452 -3.67 22.57 -12.03
N PHE A 453 -2.80 22.16 -12.95
CA PHE A 453 -1.37 21.98 -12.77
C PHE A 453 -0.58 22.96 -13.63
N LEU A 454 0.33 23.73 -13.02
CA LEU A 454 1.27 24.60 -13.71
C LEU A 454 2.50 23.80 -14.14
N ARG A 455 2.60 23.49 -15.43
CA ARG A 455 3.70 22.70 -15.99
C ARG A 455 4.98 23.52 -16.20
N GLU A 456 4.84 24.79 -16.56
CA GLU A 456 5.94 25.74 -16.75
C GLU A 456 5.52 27.08 -16.15
N ALA A 457 6.36 27.68 -15.30
CA ALA A 457 6.16 29.05 -14.78
C ALA A 457 7.06 30.07 -15.49
N SER A 458 8.16 29.60 -16.09
CA SER A 458 9.07 30.34 -16.93
C SER A 458 9.55 29.44 -18.06
N PRO A 459 9.92 29.98 -19.23
CA PRO A 459 10.47 29.18 -20.32
C PRO A 459 11.82 28.58 -19.89
N PRO A 460 12.00 27.24 -19.89
CA PRO A 460 13.29 26.63 -19.61
C PRO A 460 14.28 26.91 -20.75
N PRO A 461 15.61 26.85 -20.50
CA PRO A 461 16.60 26.87 -21.58
C PRO A 461 16.26 25.82 -22.66
N PRO A 462 16.37 26.13 -23.96
CA PRO A 462 16.01 25.18 -25.00
C PRO A 462 16.82 23.88 -24.91
N LYS A 463 16.12 22.74 -24.75
CA LYS A 463 16.64 21.37 -24.90
C LYS A 463 16.08 20.80 -26.19
N VAL A 464 16.77 21.10 -27.29
CA VAL A 464 16.31 20.83 -28.66
C VAL A 464 16.77 19.45 -29.10
N LEU A 465 15.83 18.54 -29.37
CA LEU A 465 16.14 17.28 -30.03
C LEU A 465 15.89 17.41 -31.54
N LEU A 466 16.95 17.27 -32.34
CA LEU A 466 16.87 17.25 -33.80
C LEU A 466 16.55 15.82 -34.26
N LEU A 467 15.35 15.59 -34.80
CA LEU A 467 14.90 14.29 -35.29
C LEU A 467 14.90 14.29 -36.82
N PHE A 468 15.78 13.48 -37.41
CA PHE A 468 15.97 13.39 -38.86
C PHE A 468 15.20 12.21 -39.45
N ASP A 469 14.29 12.50 -40.38
CA ASP A 469 13.70 11.52 -41.27
C ASP A 469 14.76 10.98 -42.25
N ALA A 470 14.70 9.68 -42.51
CA ALA A 470 15.61 8.99 -43.42
C ALA A 470 14.92 8.48 -44.68
N SER A 471 13.70 8.94 -44.97
CA SER A 471 13.04 8.72 -46.24
C SER A 471 13.89 9.22 -47.42
N LYS A 472 13.81 8.54 -48.57
CA LYS A 472 14.55 8.95 -49.79
C LYS A 472 13.92 10.15 -50.51
N SER A 473 12.74 10.58 -50.05
CA SER A 473 12.02 11.76 -50.55
C SER A 473 12.50 13.06 -49.88
N VAL A 474 13.17 12.96 -48.72
CA VAL A 474 13.89 14.08 -48.10
C VAL A 474 15.11 14.46 -48.94
N PRO A 475 15.36 15.77 -49.19
CA PRO A 475 16.52 16.21 -49.97
C PRO A 475 17.88 15.81 -49.34
N ASP A 476 18.88 15.51 -50.19
CA ASP A 476 20.23 15.08 -49.78
C ASP A 476 20.88 16.02 -48.73
N GLU A 477 20.60 17.32 -48.76
CA GLU A 477 21.15 18.30 -47.81
C GLU A 477 20.59 18.17 -46.37
N PHE A 478 19.51 17.42 -46.20
CA PHE A 478 18.87 17.14 -44.90
C PHE A 478 18.93 15.67 -44.51
N GLN A 479 19.60 14.82 -45.30
CA GLN A 479 19.68 13.38 -45.08
C GLN A 479 21.13 12.87 -44.95
N GLY A 480 21.35 11.91 -44.05
CA GLY A 480 22.64 11.23 -43.89
C GLY A 480 23.80 12.19 -43.64
N VAL A 481 24.92 12.02 -44.37
CA VAL A 481 26.09 12.91 -44.24
C VAL A 481 25.78 14.34 -44.68
N GLY A 482 24.78 14.55 -45.55
CA GLY A 482 24.39 15.89 -45.97
C GLY A 482 23.74 16.72 -44.86
N ALA A 483 23.12 16.07 -43.86
CA ALA A 483 22.48 16.72 -42.71
C ALA A 483 23.47 17.31 -41.68
N THR A 484 24.74 16.89 -41.67
CA THR A 484 25.69 17.28 -40.61
C THR A 484 25.94 18.79 -40.54
N PRO A 485 26.14 19.52 -41.66
CA PRO A 485 26.32 20.96 -41.62
C PRO A 485 25.06 21.69 -41.17
N PHE A 486 23.87 21.13 -41.44
CA PHE A 486 22.60 21.69 -41.00
C PHE A 486 22.43 21.55 -39.47
N GLY A 487 22.73 20.39 -38.89
CA GLY A 487 22.72 20.20 -37.44
C GLY A 487 23.60 21.22 -36.72
N ARG A 488 24.81 21.48 -37.24
CA ARG A 488 25.70 22.54 -36.74
C ARG A 488 25.06 23.93 -36.84
N LEU A 489 24.50 24.26 -38.01
CA LEU A 489 23.90 25.56 -38.28
C LEU A 489 22.77 25.89 -37.30
N VAL A 490 21.86 24.93 -37.07
CA VAL A 490 20.78 25.10 -36.08
C VAL A 490 21.35 25.33 -34.70
N ALA A 491 22.34 24.54 -34.27
CA ALA A 491 22.96 24.69 -32.96
C ALA A 491 23.62 26.08 -32.78
N GLU A 492 24.40 26.54 -33.77
CA GLU A 492 25.02 27.88 -33.75
C GLU A 492 23.98 29.00 -33.67
N ARG A 493 22.90 28.91 -34.45
CA ARG A 493 21.84 29.92 -34.50
C ARG A 493 21.05 29.99 -33.20
N VAL A 494 20.69 28.83 -32.65
CA VAL A 494 19.95 28.74 -31.38
C VAL A 494 20.83 29.19 -30.22
N LEU A 495 22.11 28.78 -30.14
CA LEU A 495 23.03 29.24 -29.07
C LEU A 495 23.31 30.74 -29.12
N ALA A 496 23.26 31.35 -30.30
CA ALA A 496 23.40 32.81 -30.42
C ALA A 496 22.21 33.57 -29.80
N ALA A 497 21.01 32.99 -29.82
CA ALA A 497 19.81 33.56 -29.20
C ALA A 497 19.60 33.08 -27.75
N PHE A 498 20.03 31.85 -27.44
CA PHE A 498 19.82 31.15 -26.18
C PHE A 498 21.14 30.48 -25.75
N PRO A 499 22.03 31.19 -25.03
CA PRO A 499 23.37 30.71 -24.70
C PRO A 499 23.42 29.41 -23.90
N ASP A 500 22.36 29.11 -23.13
CA ASP A 500 22.25 27.91 -22.29
C ASP A 500 21.53 26.74 -22.99
N ALA A 501 21.27 26.84 -24.29
CA ALA A 501 20.63 25.78 -25.06
C ALA A 501 21.48 24.50 -25.13
N ARG A 502 20.80 23.35 -25.14
CA ARG A 502 21.41 22.03 -25.29
C ARG A 502 20.73 21.28 -26.44
N PHE A 503 21.51 20.43 -27.10
CA PHE A 503 21.10 19.69 -28.27
C PHE A 503 21.32 18.20 -28.08
N ARG A 504 20.42 17.42 -28.65
CA ARG A 504 20.58 15.98 -28.87
C ARG A 504 20.10 15.67 -30.28
N VAL A 505 20.67 14.65 -30.91
CA VAL A 505 20.31 14.30 -32.30
C VAL A 505 19.73 12.90 -32.31
N ALA A 506 18.66 12.69 -33.08
CA ALA A 506 18.04 11.40 -33.27
C ALA A 506 17.64 11.18 -34.74
N GLY A 507 17.48 9.92 -35.11
CA GLY A 507 17.09 9.50 -36.45
C GLY A 507 15.89 8.58 -36.39
N VAL A 508 15.03 8.68 -37.40
CA VAL A 508 13.86 7.81 -37.54
C VAL A 508 14.30 6.41 -37.94
N THR A 509 14.09 5.43 -37.06
CA THR A 509 14.33 4.00 -37.32
C THR A 509 13.00 3.23 -37.24
N TYR A 510 12.89 2.04 -37.84
CA TYR A 510 11.68 1.22 -37.77
C TYR A 510 11.26 0.98 -36.30
N GLY A 511 10.12 1.56 -35.91
CA GLY A 511 9.45 1.43 -34.62
C GLY A 511 9.99 2.29 -33.48
N VAL A 512 11.10 3.03 -33.65
CA VAL A 512 11.76 3.81 -32.58
C VAL A 512 12.62 4.96 -33.11
N ALA A 513 12.95 5.93 -32.25
CA ALA A 513 14.02 6.88 -32.49
C ALA A 513 15.36 6.38 -31.92
N THR A 514 16.43 6.47 -32.72
CA THR A 514 17.80 6.22 -32.24
C THR A 514 18.49 7.56 -31.99
N ALA A 515 18.77 7.89 -30.72
CA ALA A 515 19.41 9.16 -30.35
C ALA A 515 20.89 9.02 -29.99
N SER A 516 21.64 10.12 -30.17
CA SER A 516 23.00 10.30 -29.64
C SER A 516 23.02 10.09 -28.11
N PRO A 517 24.15 9.71 -27.50
CA PRO A 517 24.15 9.25 -26.10
C PRO A 517 23.94 10.37 -25.07
N GLN A 518 24.29 11.62 -25.39
CA GLN A 518 24.28 12.72 -24.43
C GLN A 518 23.80 14.05 -25.04
N TRP A 519 23.34 14.94 -24.17
CA TRP A 519 23.06 16.34 -24.48
C TRP A 519 24.37 17.14 -24.59
N THR A 520 24.50 18.00 -25.61
CA THR A 520 25.69 18.84 -25.82
C THR A 520 25.31 20.30 -26.08
N SER A 521 26.22 21.23 -25.77
CA SER A 521 26.14 22.64 -26.17
C SER A 521 27.23 23.02 -27.16
N ASP A 522 27.99 22.05 -27.69
CA ASP A 522 29.04 22.26 -28.69
C ASP A 522 28.48 21.98 -30.10
N PRO A 523 28.35 23.00 -30.97
CA PRO A 523 27.89 22.80 -32.35
C PRO A 523 28.72 21.78 -33.15
N ALA A 524 30.02 21.64 -32.87
CA ALA A 524 30.87 20.66 -33.53
C ALA A 524 30.55 19.22 -33.11
N GLU A 525 30.11 19.02 -31.86
CA GLU A 525 29.61 17.73 -31.38
C GLU A 525 28.25 17.43 -32.00
N VAL A 526 27.36 18.42 -32.15
CA VAL A 526 26.07 18.25 -32.87
C VAL A 526 26.31 17.80 -34.32
N GLU A 527 27.26 18.41 -35.04
CA GLU A 527 27.65 17.98 -36.39
C GLU A 527 28.12 16.53 -36.42
N THR A 528 28.99 16.17 -35.48
CA THR A 528 29.57 14.83 -35.36
C THR A 528 28.49 13.78 -35.10
N GLU A 529 27.59 14.05 -34.14
CA GLU A 529 26.52 13.14 -33.77
C GLU A 529 25.45 13.02 -34.88
N THR A 530 25.14 14.11 -35.58
CA THR A 530 24.27 14.07 -36.77
C THR A 530 24.83 13.11 -37.82
N GLY A 531 26.15 13.04 -38.00
CA GLY A 531 26.78 12.10 -38.93
C GLY A 531 26.80 10.64 -38.46
N ARG A 532 26.55 10.39 -37.16
CA ARG A 532 26.57 9.05 -36.55
C ARG A 532 25.21 8.41 -36.45
N VAL A 533 24.18 9.22 -36.25
CA VAL A 533 22.81 8.72 -36.08
C VAL A 533 22.32 8.13 -37.40
N ILE A 534 21.91 6.86 -37.34
CA ILE A 534 21.43 6.12 -38.51
C ILE A 534 19.90 6.16 -38.47
N GLY A 535 19.29 6.81 -39.46
CA GLY A 535 17.87 6.63 -39.75
C GLY A 535 17.68 5.66 -40.91
N GLU A 536 16.64 4.83 -40.86
CA GLU A 536 16.34 3.81 -41.86
C GLU A 536 14.87 3.76 -42.31
N GLY A 537 14.00 4.62 -41.75
CA GLY A 537 12.56 4.61 -42.03
C GLY A 537 11.92 6.00 -41.96
N SER A 538 10.59 6.01 -42.12
CA SER A 538 9.73 7.20 -42.02
C SER A 538 8.51 6.90 -41.12
N GLU A 539 8.68 6.04 -40.13
CA GLU A 539 7.69 5.78 -39.08
C GLU A 539 7.73 6.95 -38.08
N LEU A 540 7.21 8.10 -38.51
CA LEU A 540 7.33 9.38 -37.81
C LEU A 540 6.68 9.36 -36.42
N TRP A 541 5.51 8.73 -36.25
CA TRP A 541 4.80 8.79 -34.97
C TRP A 541 5.52 8.00 -33.88
N SER A 542 5.95 6.78 -34.18
CA SER A 542 6.74 5.97 -33.26
C SER A 542 8.09 6.61 -32.94
N ALA A 543 8.74 7.25 -33.92
CA ALA A 543 9.98 7.99 -33.71
C ALA A 543 9.80 9.28 -32.90
N ILE A 544 8.74 10.07 -33.12
CA ILE A 544 8.45 11.26 -32.29
C ILE A 544 8.18 10.83 -30.85
N ALA A 545 7.40 9.77 -30.65
CA ALA A 545 7.12 9.23 -29.32
C ALA A 545 8.42 8.80 -28.61
N GLY A 546 9.27 8.02 -29.28
CA GLY A 546 10.59 7.63 -28.76
C GLY A 546 11.54 8.83 -28.56
N ALA A 547 11.46 9.86 -29.40
CA ALA A 547 12.23 11.08 -29.21
C ALA A 547 11.81 11.84 -27.94
N GLY A 548 10.52 11.85 -27.63
CA GLY A 548 9.97 12.44 -26.41
C GLY A 548 10.57 11.83 -25.13
N SER A 549 10.87 10.53 -25.13
CA SER A 549 11.43 9.85 -23.95
C SER A 549 12.86 10.26 -23.59
N PHE A 550 13.55 11.03 -24.45
CA PHE A 550 14.89 11.56 -24.15
C PHE A 550 14.88 12.88 -23.36
N GLY A 551 13.70 13.38 -22.98
CA GLY A 551 13.49 14.61 -22.24
C GLY A 551 13.80 15.93 -22.99
N PRO A 552 13.49 16.09 -24.30
CA PRO A 552 13.49 17.41 -24.93
C PRO A 552 12.33 18.27 -24.42
N ASN A 553 12.49 19.60 -24.45
CA ASN A 553 11.36 20.52 -24.34
C ASN A 553 10.81 20.96 -25.69
N VAL A 554 11.54 20.70 -26.78
CA VAL A 554 11.11 20.86 -28.18
C VAL A 554 11.76 19.77 -29.04
N ILE A 555 10.96 19.12 -29.88
CA ILE A 555 11.47 18.24 -30.95
C ILE A 555 11.41 19.04 -32.26
N VAL A 556 12.53 19.09 -32.98
CA VAL A 556 12.57 19.64 -34.34
C VAL A 556 12.61 18.44 -35.29
N LEU A 557 11.49 18.18 -35.97
CA LEU A 557 11.37 17.11 -36.95
C LEU A 557 11.73 17.65 -38.33
N ILE A 558 12.73 17.05 -38.97
CA ILE A 558 13.10 17.35 -40.35
C ILE A 558 12.53 16.23 -41.22
N SER A 559 11.47 16.52 -41.99
CA SER A 559 10.75 15.52 -42.78
C SER A 559 9.92 16.17 -43.89
N ASP A 560 9.50 15.38 -44.87
CA ASP A 560 8.44 15.73 -45.83
C ASP A 560 7.04 15.44 -45.27
N GLY A 561 6.91 14.80 -44.11
CA GLY A 561 5.64 14.54 -43.41
C GLY A 561 4.94 13.24 -43.78
N GLN A 562 5.54 12.39 -44.63
CA GLN A 562 4.93 11.13 -45.06
C GLN A 562 5.17 9.99 -44.06
N ALA A 563 4.33 9.89 -43.02
CA ALA A 563 4.43 8.84 -42.02
C ALA A 563 4.09 7.44 -42.57
N THR A 564 4.91 6.43 -42.24
CA THR A 564 4.72 5.02 -42.62
C THR A 564 4.36 4.11 -41.45
N ASP A 565 3.98 4.66 -40.30
CA ASP A 565 3.61 3.88 -39.10
C ASP A 565 2.44 2.91 -39.39
N PRO A 566 2.49 1.66 -38.89
CA PRO A 566 1.39 0.70 -39.07
C PRO A 566 0.06 1.18 -38.45
N PRO A 567 -1.08 1.03 -39.13
CA PRO A 567 -2.39 1.48 -38.62
C PRO A 567 -2.78 0.90 -37.25
N GLU A 568 -2.33 -0.31 -36.93
CA GLU A 568 -2.62 -1.00 -35.67
C GLU A 568 -1.95 -0.36 -34.44
N THR A 569 -0.79 0.28 -34.60
CA THR A 569 -0.03 0.92 -33.50
C THR A 569 -0.16 2.43 -33.49
N LEU A 570 -0.58 3.02 -34.62
CA LEU A 570 -0.71 4.46 -34.81
C LEU A 570 -1.55 5.18 -33.73
N PRO A 571 -2.72 4.68 -33.27
CA PRO A 571 -3.48 5.34 -32.22
C PRO A 571 -2.70 5.46 -30.90
N GLY A 572 -1.94 4.41 -30.54
CA GLY A 572 -1.11 4.41 -29.34
C GLY A 572 0.03 5.42 -29.43
N PHE A 573 0.74 5.46 -30.56
CA PHE A 573 1.81 6.45 -30.76
C PHE A 573 1.28 7.87 -30.83
N LYS A 574 0.12 8.12 -31.48
CA LYS A 574 -0.52 9.44 -31.46
C LYS A 574 -0.86 9.89 -30.05
N ALA A 575 -1.36 8.99 -29.19
CA ALA A 575 -1.61 9.31 -27.80
C ALA A 575 -0.32 9.70 -27.04
N GLN A 576 0.79 9.00 -27.31
CA GLN A 576 2.10 9.34 -26.73
C GLN A 576 2.63 10.68 -27.23
N VAL A 577 2.54 10.93 -28.54
CA VAL A 577 2.97 12.18 -29.18
C VAL A 577 2.12 13.36 -28.73
N ALA A 578 0.82 13.15 -28.50
CA ALA A 578 -0.10 14.20 -28.08
C ALA A 578 0.32 14.88 -26.78
N VAL A 579 1.12 14.22 -25.94
CA VAL A 579 1.49 14.68 -24.59
C VAL A 579 2.97 14.93 -24.38
N GLY A 580 3.77 14.56 -25.37
CA GLY A 580 5.18 14.87 -25.46
C GLY A 580 5.43 16.37 -25.68
N PRO A 581 6.71 16.74 -25.88
CA PRO A 581 7.06 18.11 -26.21
C PRO A 581 6.47 18.50 -27.58
N PRO A 582 6.21 19.81 -27.81
CA PRO A 582 5.74 20.26 -29.10
C PRO A 582 6.75 19.94 -30.20
N VAL A 583 6.22 19.60 -31.37
CA VAL A 583 7.02 19.27 -32.55
C VAL A 583 7.03 20.44 -33.52
N VAL A 584 8.24 20.93 -33.82
CA VAL A 584 8.49 21.89 -34.89
C VAL A 584 8.83 21.11 -36.14
N VAL A 585 7.88 21.03 -37.08
CA VAL A 585 8.11 20.34 -38.36
C VAL A 585 8.78 21.30 -39.33
N ILE A 586 10.04 21.02 -39.65
CA ILE A 586 10.78 21.66 -40.74
C ILE A 586 10.47 20.87 -42.01
N GLY A 587 9.45 21.33 -42.74
CA GLY A 587 8.97 20.69 -43.95
C GLY A 587 9.94 20.92 -45.11
N VAL A 588 10.54 19.84 -45.60
CA VAL A 588 11.54 19.87 -46.69
C VAL A 588 11.09 19.01 -47.88
N GLY A 589 11.47 19.41 -49.09
CA GLY A 589 11.09 18.69 -50.31
C GLY A 589 9.60 18.81 -50.66
N ASP A 590 9.01 17.72 -51.16
CA ASP A 590 7.59 17.64 -51.53
C ASP A 590 6.73 17.32 -50.30
N VAL A 591 6.45 18.37 -49.50
CA VAL A 591 5.78 18.23 -48.20
C VAL A 591 4.33 17.72 -48.31
N ASP A 592 4.00 16.66 -47.58
CA ASP A 592 2.63 16.21 -47.31
C ASP A 592 1.97 17.13 -46.26
N ALA A 593 1.21 18.10 -46.75
CA ALA A 593 0.52 19.06 -45.90
C ALA A 593 -0.48 18.43 -44.93
N VAL A 594 -1.05 17.25 -45.24
CA VAL A 594 -2.03 16.58 -44.37
C VAL A 594 -1.30 15.92 -43.20
N GLY A 595 -0.27 15.11 -43.48
CA GLY A 595 0.55 14.48 -42.44
C GLY A 595 1.22 15.49 -41.51
N VAL A 596 1.74 16.59 -42.07
CA VAL A 596 2.31 17.68 -41.26
C VAL A 596 1.26 18.38 -40.39
N ALA A 597 0.08 18.67 -40.93
CA ALA A 597 -1.00 19.29 -40.14
C ALA A 597 -1.44 18.41 -38.97
N ASP A 598 -1.50 17.09 -39.19
CA ASP A 598 -1.87 16.09 -38.18
C ASP A 598 -0.84 16.06 -37.02
N ILE A 599 0.46 16.09 -37.32
CA ILE A 599 1.53 16.18 -36.30
C ILE A 599 1.44 17.50 -35.51
N VAL A 600 1.26 18.62 -36.22
CA VAL A 600 1.17 19.95 -35.57
C VAL A 600 -0.05 20.04 -34.67
N GLN A 601 -1.21 19.56 -35.14
CA GLN A 601 -2.45 19.55 -34.36
C GLN A 601 -2.32 18.65 -33.13
N THR A 602 -1.69 17.48 -33.27
CA THR A 602 -1.53 16.53 -32.16
C THR A 602 -0.59 17.07 -31.07
N THR A 603 0.50 17.74 -31.48
CA THR A 603 1.57 18.15 -30.55
C THR A 603 1.42 19.57 -30.00
N GLY A 604 0.48 20.37 -30.53
CA GLY A 604 0.41 21.81 -30.27
C GLY A 604 1.63 22.58 -30.82
N GLY A 605 2.35 21.99 -31.78
CA GLY A 605 3.59 22.48 -32.36
C GLY A 605 3.39 23.51 -33.47
N ALA A 606 4.33 23.55 -34.41
CA ALA A 606 4.26 24.43 -35.58
C ALA A 606 4.95 23.80 -36.78
N ALA A 607 4.54 24.16 -37.99
CA ALA A 607 5.18 23.73 -39.22
C ALA A 607 5.73 24.91 -40.02
N TYR A 608 6.94 24.72 -40.54
CA TYR A 608 7.64 25.68 -41.36
C TYR A 608 8.12 24.98 -42.64
N PRO A 609 7.34 25.04 -43.74
CA PRO A 609 7.82 24.59 -45.04
C PRO A 609 8.91 25.55 -45.51
N VAL A 610 10.11 25.01 -45.74
CA VAL A 610 11.30 25.80 -46.05
C VAL A 610 12.04 25.24 -47.26
N ALA A 611 12.72 26.12 -47.99
CA ALA A 611 13.46 25.77 -49.20
C ALA A 611 15.00 25.83 -49.00
N SER A 612 15.48 26.14 -47.79
CA SER A 612 16.90 26.21 -47.48
C SER A 612 17.20 26.01 -46.00
N SER A 613 18.41 25.55 -45.70
CA SER A 613 18.94 25.35 -44.35
C SER A 613 18.96 26.61 -43.48
N ASP A 614 19.24 27.79 -44.05
CA ASP A 614 19.18 29.06 -43.32
C ASP A 614 17.76 29.40 -42.87
N ALA A 615 16.78 29.26 -43.77
CA ALA A 615 15.38 29.52 -43.46
C ALA A 615 14.85 28.53 -42.40
N ALA A 616 15.29 27.27 -42.46
CA ALA A 616 15.01 26.26 -41.44
C ALA A 616 15.55 26.65 -40.06
N ALA A 617 16.82 27.05 -39.97
CA ALA A 617 17.44 27.46 -38.71
C ALA A 617 16.78 28.73 -38.13
N ASP A 618 16.47 29.72 -38.96
CA ASP A 618 15.76 30.93 -38.55
C ASP A 618 14.34 30.61 -38.04
N ALA A 619 13.65 29.65 -38.64
CA ALA A 619 12.33 29.19 -38.19
C ALA A 619 12.37 28.54 -36.80
N VAL A 620 13.37 27.70 -36.52
CA VAL A 620 13.57 27.12 -35.18
C VAL A 620 13.78 28.21 -34.13
N VAL A 621 14.62 29.22 -34.43
CA VAL A 621 14.85 30.35 -33.52
C VAL A 621 13.58 31.17 -33.29
N ALA A 622 12.82 31.46 -34.35
CA ALA A 622 11.58 32.22 -34.24
C ALA A 622 10.54 31.50 -33.37
N TYR A 623 10.39 30.18 -33.52
CA TYR A 623 9.51 29.37 -32.68
C TYR A 623 9.91 29.44 -31.19
N LEU A 624 11.20 29.28 -30.90
CA LEU A 624 11.71 29.36 -29.52
C LEU A 624 11.51 30.76 -28.91
N GLN A 625 11.62 31.82 -29.71
CA GLN A 625 11.37 33.19 -29.25
C GLN A 625 9.89 33.45 -28.94
N ASP A 626 8.97 32.94 -29.76
CA ASP A 626 7.51 33.04 -29.48
C ASP A 626 7.14 32.27 -28.21
N ARG A 627 7.70 31.07 -28.03
CA ARG A 627 7.51 30.28 -26.80
C ARG A 627 7.95 31.07 -25.55
N ASN A 628 9.05 31.82 -25.62
CA ASN A 628 9.49 32.66 -24.51
C ASN A 628 8.51 33.79 -24.14
N GLN A 629 7.57 34.15 -25.01
CA GLN A 629 6.53 35.15 -24.72
C GLN A 629 5.31 34.55 -24.01
N SER A 630 5.21 33.22 -23.89
CA SER A 630 4.12 32.51 -23.22
C SER A 630 4.68 31.74 -22.01
N PRO A 631 5.09 32.43 -20.94
CA PRO A 631 5.91 31.83 -19.90
C PRO A 631 5.15 30.82 -19.02
N SER A 632 3.82 30.86 -19.00
CA SER A 632 2.99 30.03 -18.13
C SER A 632 2.22 28.98 -18.94
N HIS A 633 2.50 27.70 -18.70
CA HIS A 633 1.77 26.58 -19.28
C HIS A 633 0.96 25.87 -18.20
N ILE A 634 -0.36 25.88 -18.33
CA ILE A 634 -1.30 25.26 -17.38
C ILE A 634 -1.97 24.05 -18.05
N GLN A 635 -2.25 23.02 -17.27
CA GLN A 635 -3.01 21.84 -17.69
C GLN A 635 -4.10 21.49 -16.69
N TYR A 636 -5.27 21.08 -17.16
CA TYR A 636 -6.33 20.53 -16.31
C TYR A 636 -7.13 19.46 -17.06
N GLN A 637 -7.94 18.69 -16.33
CA GLN A 637 -8.80 17.67 -16.90
C GLN A 637 -10.25 18.18 -16.91
N ALA A 638 -10.82 18.35 -18.10
CA ALA A 638 -12.19 18.75 -18.30
C ALA A 638 -13.17 17.59 -18.00
N MET A 639 -14.38 17.92 -17.56
CA MET A 639 -15.44 16.91 -17.38
C MET A 639 -15.82 16.33 -18.74
N GLU A 640 -16.04 15.02 -18.88
CA GLU A 640 -16.37 14.45 -20.21
C GLU A 640 -17.74 14.92 -20.74
N GLU A 641 -18.68 15.17 -19.83
CA GLU A 641 -20.00 15.72 -20.10
C GLU A 641 -19.96 17.25 -20.19
N GLY A 642 -20.81 17.82 -21.04
CA GLY A 642 -20.94 19.28 -21.19
C GLY A 642 -21.26 19.71 -22.63
N PRO A 643 -21.26 21.03 -22.89
CA PRO A 643 -21.42 21.58 -24.23
C PRO A 643 -20.32 21.12 -25.20
N SER A 644 -20.62 21.11 -26.50
CA SER A 644 -19.66 20.78 -27.57
C SER A 644 -18.61 21.86 -27.82
N THR A 645 -18.84 23.07 -27.33
CA THR A 645 -17.89 24.19 -27.33
C THR A 645 -17.86 24.73 -25.91
N ARG A 646 -16.67 24.81 -25.31
CA ARG A 646 -16.51 25.23 -23.91
C ARG A 646 -15.74 26.52 -23.81
N THR A 647 -16.08 27.32 -22.80
CA THR A 647 -15.43 28.59 -22.52
C THR A 647 -14.52 28.44 -21.31
N VAL A 648 -13.25 28.77 -21.47
CA VAL A 648 -12.26 28.78 -20.39
C VAL A 648 -11.96 30.22 -20.01
N ARG A 649 -12.14 30.57 -18.73
CA ARG A 649 -11.77 31.86 -18.16
C ARG A 649 -10.53 31.70 -17.29
N VAL A 650 -9.54 32.57 -17.49
CA VAL A 650 -8.33 32.65 -16.66
C VAL A 650 -8.28 34.02 -15.99
N ARG A 651 -8.06 34.03 -14.68
CA ARG A 651 -7.93 35.26 -13.87
C ARG A 651 -6.59 35.30 -13.15
N SER A 652 -5.96 36.47 -13.10
CA SER A 652 -4.77 36.73 -12.29
C SER A 652 -4.74 38.20 -11.85
N SER A 653 -4.45 38.46 -10.57
CA SER A 653 -4.36 39.82 -9.99
C SER A 653 -5.54 40.74 -10.31
N GLY A 654 -6.76 40.19 -10.44
CA GLY A 654 -7.98 40.93 -10.74
C GLY A 654 -8.22 41.27 -12.22
N VAL A 655 -7.33 40.84 -13.13
CA VAL A 655 -7.52 40.87 -14.58
C VAL A 655 -8.00 39.49 -15.05
N GLU A 656 -8.81 39.45 -16.09
CA GLU A 656 -9.34 38.21 -16.67
C GLU A 656 -9.27 38.20 -18.19
N THR A 657 -9.24 36.98 -18.75
CA THR A 657 -9.34 36.72 -20.19
C THR A 657 -10.10 35.41 -20.40
N THR A 658 -10.63 35.21 -21.61
CA THR A 658 -11.38 34.03 -21.99
C THR A 658 -10.88 33.46 -23.30
N GLY A 659 -10.85 32.13 -23.41
CA GLY A 659 -10.69 31.41 -24.68
C GLY A 659 -11.76 30.34 -24.83
N GLU A 660 -11.90 29.80 -26.03
CA GLU A 660 -12.87 28.74 -26.33
C GLU A 660 -12.17 27.57 -27.00
N TYR A 661 -12.73 26.37 -26.84
CA TYR A 661 -12.33 25.19 -27.60
C TYR A 661 -13.54 24.31 -27.91
N ASP A 662 -13.46 23.59 -29.03
CA ASP A 662 -14.45 22.58 -29.40
C ASP A 662 -14.06 21.22 -28.83
N VAL A 663 -15.02 20.51 -28.24
CA VAL A 663 -14.86 19.15 -27.73
C VAL A 663 -14.86 18.18 -28.91
N PRO A 664 -13.78 17.39 -29.11
CA PRO A 664 -13.74 16.36 -30.15
C PRO A 664 -14.89 15.35 -30.00
N ASP A 665 -15.36 14.85 -31.14
CA ASP A 665 -16.31 13.73 -31.19
C ASP A 665 -15.73 12.53 -30.44
N VAL A 666 -16.58 11.71 -29.81
CA VAL A 666 -16.14 10.57 -28.96
C VAL A 666 -15.16 9.64 -29.68
N ALA A 667 -15.30 9.45 -30.99
CA ALA A 667 -14.42 8.60 -31.79
C ALA A 667 -13.05 9.24 -32.09
N GLU A 668 -12.91 10.55 -31.94
CA GLU A 668 -11.68 11.33 -32.18
C GLU A 668 -10.95 11.65 -30.87
N ARG A 669 -11.58 11.40 -29.72
CA ARG A 669 -10.96 11.61 -28.41
C ARG A 669 -9.79 10.67 -28.21
N VAL A 670 -8.69 11.24 -27.75
CA VAL A 670 -7.47 10.52 -27.42
C VAL A 670 -7.48 10.24 -25.92
N ALA A 671 -7.24 8.99 -25.53
CA ALA A 671 -7.08 8.67 -24.11
C ALA A 671 -5.90 9.48 -23.54
N PRO A 672 -6.11 10.31 -22.52
CA PRO A 672 -5.02 11.10 -21.95
C PRO A 672 -4.02 10.15 -21.29
N PRO A 673 -2.75 10.54 -21.19
CA PRO A 673 -1.79 9.82 -20.39
C PRO A 673 -2.27 9.78 -18.96
N GLY A 674 -2.06 8.63 -18.34
CA GLY A 674 -2.43 8.40 -16.97
C GLY A 674 -1.40 7.53 -16.30
N LEU A 675 -1.59 7.34 -15.01
CA LEU A 675 -0.96 6.23 -14.31
C LEU A 675 -1.46 4.90 -14.92
N ALA A 676 -0.54 4.00 -15.23
CA ALA A 676 -0.84 2.65 -15.71
C ALA A 676 -0.82 1.60 -14.60
N GLY A 677 -0.09 1.87 -13.52
CA GLY A 677 -0.03 0.98 -12.37
C GLY A 677 0.52 1.66 -11.14
N ILE A 678 0.10 1.14 -9.98
CA ILE A 678 0.59 1.52 -8.66
C ILE A 678 1.09 0.23 -8.00
N TYR A 679 2.32 0.28 -7.48
CA TYR A 679 3.03 -0.90 -6.98
C TYR A 679 3.61 -0.64 -5.60
N LEU A 680 3.44 -1.60 -4.69
CA LEU A 680 4.14 -1.65 -3.42
C LEU A 680 5.29 -2.65 -3.53
N VAL A 681 6.52 -2.16 -3.38
CA VAL A 681 7.72 -3.00 -3.37
C VAL A 681 8.19 -3.18 -1.94
N VAL A 682 8.37 -4.41 -1.50
CA VAL A 682 8.84 -4.74 -0.14
C VAL A 682 10.11 -5.57 -0.24
N ARG A 683 11.17 -5.15 0.45
CA ARG A 683 12.44 -5.89 0.54
C ARG A 683 12.83 -6.20 1.97
N VAL A 684 13.21 -7.46 2.19
CA VAL A 684 13.75 -7.94 3.47
C VAL A 684 14.89 -8.90 3.17
N ARG A 685 16.06 -8.71 3.79
CA ARG A 685 17.26 -9.56 3.60
C ARG A 685 17.64 -9.77 2.12
N GLY A 686 17.54 -8.71 1.31
CA GLY A 686 17.85 -8.75 -0.13
C GLY A 686 16.82 -9.48 -1.01
N ARG A 687 15.70 -9.95 -0.45
CA ARG A 687 14.59 -10.53 -1.21
C ARG A 687 13.50 -9.49 -1.45
N GLU A 688 13.15 -9.28 -2.71
CA GLU A 688 12.11 -8.34 -3.15
C GLU A 688 10.78 -9.06 -3.39
N ALA A 689 9.66 -8.39 -3.09
CA ALA A 689 8.33 -8.72 -3.62
C ALA A 689 7.68 -7.44 -4.13
N VAL A 690 6.88 -7.59 -5.19
CA VAL A 690 6.16 -6.49 -5.81
C VAL A 690 4.68 -6.86 -5.79
N HIS A 691 3.90 -6.09 -5.04
CA HIS A 691 2.45 -6.17 -4.99
C HIS A 691 1.87 -5.12 -5.94
N THR A 692 1.06 -5.55 -6.91
CA THR A 692 0.31 -4.63 -7.78
C THR A 692 -0.90 -4.14 -6.99
N VAL A 693 -0.88 -2.88 -6.53
CA VAL A 693 -2.00 -2.28 -5.79
C VAL A 693 -3.19 -2.07 -6.73
N ALA A 694 -2.92 -1.59 -7.95
CA ALA A 694 -3.89 -1.44 -9.03
C ALA A 694 -3.19 -1.28 -10.40
N GLY A 695 -3.92 -1.54 -11.48
CA GLY A 695 -3.45 -1.33 -12.86
C GLY A 695 -2.78 -2.55 -13.49
N ILE A 696 -1.84 -2.31 -14.39
CA ILE A 696 -1.15 -3.38 -15.16
C ILE A 696 -0.25 -4.18 -14.23
N PRO A 697 -0.41 -5.52 -14.13
CA PRO A 697 0.51 -6.36 -13.40
C PRO A 697 1.94 -6.19 -13.91
N VAL A 698 2.91 -6.15 -13.00
CA VAL A 698 4.33 -5.89 -13.34
C VAL A 698 4.93 -6.87 -14.36
N ASP A 699 4.44 -8.11 -14.46
CA ASP A 699 4.91 -9.07 -15.48
C ASP A 699 4.34 -8.80 -16.90
N GLU A 700 3.24 -8.06 -16.98
CA GLU A 700 2.55 -7.69 -18.23
C GLU A 700 2.90 -6.28 -18.70
N ALA A 701 3.64 -5.52 -17.89
CA ALA A 701 4.01 -4.14 -18.15
C ALA A 701 5.07 -4.04 -19.28
N GLU A 702 4.61 -3.99 -20.53
CA GLU A 702 5.44 -3.84 -21.73
C GLU A 702 5.03 -2.63 -22.57
N VAL A 703 5.99 -2.10 -23.35
CA VAL A 703 5.75 -1.01 -24.30
C VAL A 703 4.63 -1.41 -25.28
N GLY A 704 3.64 -0.53 -25.44
CA GLY A 704 2.52 -0.73 -26.37
C GLY A 704 1.32 -1.48 -25.78
N VAL A 705 1.40 -1.95 -24.53
CA VAL A 705 0.24 -2.50 -23.82
C VAL A 705 -0.76 -1.39 -23.54
N THR A 706 -2.01 -1.57 -23.99
CA THR A 706 -3.08 -0.61 -23.74
C THR A 706 -3.72 -0.91 -22.39
N LEU A 707 -3.82 0.11 -21.52
CA LEU A 707 -4.52 0.00 -20.26
C LEU A 707 -6.03 -0.15 -20.52
N ALA A 708 -6.63 -1.25 -20.06
CA ALA A 708 -8.06 -1.46 -20.16
C ALA A 708 -8.83 -0.38 -19.35
N PRO A 709 -10.02 0.08 -19.79
CA PRO A 709 -10.77 1.13 -19.08
C PRO A 709 -11.05 0.83 -17.60
N LEU A 710 -11.37 -0.44 -17.28
CA LEU A 710 -11.56 -0.87 -15.90
C LEU A 710 -10.27 -0.76 -15.08
N ALA A 711 -9.11 -1.08 -15.67
CA ALA A 711 -7.81 -0.94 -15.01
C ALA A 711 -7.43 0.55 -14.82
N ALA A 712 -7.79 1.43 -15.76
CA ALA A 712 -7.63 2.87 -15.58
C ALA A 712 -8.48 3.42 -14.42
N SER A 713 -9.75 3.00 -14.35
CA SER A 713 -10.63 3.33 -13.21
C SER A 713 -10.10 2.76 -11.90
N ASP A 714 -9.51 1.56 -11.94
CA ASP A 714 -8.93 0.91 -10.77
C ASP A 714 -7.69 1.65 -10.24
N VAL A 715 -6.80 2.09 -11.13
CA VAL A 715 -5.64 2.94 -10.78
C VAL A 715 -6.11 4.26 -10.19
N ARG A 716 -7.12 4.90 -10.79
CA ARG A 716 -7.72 6.13 -10.26
C ARG A 716 -8.31 5.92 -8.87
N SER A 717 -9.01 4.80 -8.67
CA SER A 717 -9.61 4.39 -7.41
C SER A 717 -8.56 4.15 -6.32
N ALA A 718 -7.41 3.56 -6.68
CA ALA A 718 -6.31 3.29 -5.76
C ALA A 718 -5.62 4.55 -5.20
N LEU A 719 -5.69 5.69 -5.90
CA LEU A 719 -5.23 6.98 -5.36
C LEU A 719 -6.10 7.46 -4.17
N PHE A 720 -7.33 6.96 -4.05
CA PHE A 720 -8.21 7.15 -2.90
C PHE A 720 -8.27 5.92 -1.99
N GLY A 721 -7.43 4.92 -2.28
CA GLY A 721 -7.34 3.68 -1.52
C GLY A 721 -6.35 3.78 -0.38
N VAL A 722 -6.27 2.68 0.38
CA VAL A 722 -5.29 2.48 1.43
C VAL A 722 -4.69 1.09 1.28
N THR A 723 -3.36 1.04 1.35
CA THR A 723 -2.59 -0.22 1.34
C THR A 723 -1.86 -0.36 2.67
N ARG A 724 -1.94 -1.54 3.29
CA ARG A 724 -1.34 -1.83 4.59
C ARG A 724 -0.42 -3.02 4.48
N LEU A 725 0.84 -2.83 4.85
CA LEU A 725 1.76 -3.93 5.10
C LEU A 725 1.73 -4.26 6.59
N SER A 726 1.12 -5.39 6.92
CA SER A 726 1.18 -5.98 8.26
C SER A 726 2.44 -6.83 8.40
N VAL A 727 3.15 -6.62 9.51
CA VAL A 727 4.40 -7.31 9.82
C VAL A 727 4.23 -8.01 11.15
N GLU A 728 4.48 -9.32 11.15
CA GLU A 728 4.58 -10.10 12.38
C GLU A 728 5.88 -10.90 12.38
N ALA A 729 6.38 -11.25 13.55
CA ALA A 729 7.50 -12.18 13.71
C ALA A 729 7.02 -13.59 13.30
N SER A 730 6.48 -14.32 14.27
CA SER A 730 5.59 -15.46 14.05
C SER A 730 4.17 -15.08 14.48
N ALA A 731 3.21 -16.00 14.32
CA ALA A 731 1.82 -15.77 14.72
C ALA A 731 1.72 -15.26 16.19
N PRO A 732 1.13 -14.07 16.42
CA PRO A 732 0.93 -13.55 17.76
C PRO A 732 0.00 -14.43 18.60
N THR A 733 0.08 -14.28 19.92
CA THR A 733 -0.89 -14.94 20.81
C THR A 733 -2.29 -14.35 20.61
N ILE A 734 -3.31 -15.10 20.98
CA ILE A 734 -4.71 -14.64 20.85
C ILE A 734 -4.92 -13.40 21.73
N ALA A 735 -4.39 -13.40 22.94
CA ALA A 735 -4.46 -12.23 23.81
C ALA A 735 -3.77 -11.00 23.23
N ALA A 736 -2.64 -11.14 22.53
CA ALA A 736 -1.98 -10.02 21.86
C ALA A 736 -2.89 -9.42 20.76
N TRP A 737 -3.48 -10.26 19.91
CA TRP A 737 -4.43 -9.80 18.88
C TRP A 737 -5.64 -9.07 19.48
N LEU A 738 -6.16 -9.57 20.59
CA LEU A 738 -7.33 -8.97 21.24
C LEU A 738 -6.99 -7.67 21.97
N ASP A 739 -5.80 -7.56 22.55
CA ASP A 739 -5.31 -6.30 23.10
C ASP A 739 -5.25 -5.23 22.00
N ASP A 740 -4.67 -5.56 20.85
CA ASP A 740 -4.57 -4.64 19.72
C ASP A 740 -5.95 -4.24 19.20
N LEU A 741 -6.88 -5.20 19.06
CA LEU A 741 -8.25 -4.95 18.67
C LEU A 741 -8.96 -4.00 19.64
N PHE A 742 -8.93 -4.29 20.94
CA PHE A 742 -9.61 -3.44 21.93
C PHE A 742 -8.95 -2.07 22.05
N THR A 743 -7.62 -2.00 21.96
CA THR A 743 -6.88 -0.73 21.93
C THR A 743 -7.29 0.10 20.70
N SER A 744 -7.40 -0.53 19.52
CA SER A 744 -7.93 0.10 18.32
C SER A 744 -9.36 0.59 18.50
N ARG A 745 -10.25 -0.21 19.08
CA ARG A 745 -11.63 0.22 19.36
C ARG A 745 -11.68 1.41 20.30
N LEU A 746 -10.94 1.38 21.41
CA LEU A 746 -10.89 2.47 22.38
C LEU A 746 -10.34 3.78 21.80
N SER A 747 -9.47 3.70 20.80
CA SER A 747 -8.95 4.89 20.11
C SER A 747 -10.01 5.70 19.36
N LEU A 748 -11.19 5.11 19.09
CA LEU A 748 -12.31 5.79 18.44
C LEU A 748 -13.15 6.64 19.42
N GLN A 749 -12.89 6.55 20.72
CA GLN A 749 -13.69 7.25 21.73
C GLN A 749 -13.74 8.77 21.54
N PRO A 750 -12.60 9.46 21.31
CA PRO A 750 -12.60 10.91 21.11
C PRO A 750 -13.45 11.30 19.89
N LEU A 751 -13.40 10.50 18.82
CA LEU A 751 -14.16 10.74 17.59
C LEU A 751 -15.66 10.59 17.82
N ALA A 752 -16.08 9.55 18.54
CA ALA A 752 -17.50 9.33 18.87
C ALA A 752 -18.07 10.39 19.81
N GLN A 753 -17.22 11.14 20.51
CA GLN A 753 -17.60 12.20 21.44
C GLN A 753 -17.36 13.61 20.87
N ALA A 754 -16.92 13.70 19.60
CA ALA A 754 -16.61 14.95 18.95
C ALA A 754 -17.87 15.81 18.76
N PRO A 755 -17.80 17.14 18.92
CA PRO A 755 -18.86 18.05 18.51
C PRO A 755 -19.11 17.97 17.00
N ASP A 756 -20.36 18.22 16.57
CA ASP A 756 -20.72 18.26 15.15
C ASP A 756 -19.90 19.34 14.39
N GLY A 757 -19.48 19.00 13.17
CA GLY A 757 -18.73 19.89 12.28
C GLY A 757 -17.26 19.52 12.11
N ALA A 758 -16.64 20.03 11.03
CA ALA A 758 -15.27 19.66 10.64
C ALA A 758 -14.22 19.96 11.71
N GLU A 759 -14.35 21.07 12.45
CA GLU A 759 -13.40 21.49 13.48
C GLU A 759 -13.37 20.54 14.69
N GLY A 760 -14.54 20.11 15.16
CA GLY A 760 -14.65 19.13 16.26
C GLY A 760 -14.11 17.76 15.88
N LEU A 761 -14.37 17.32 14.64
CA LEU A 761 -13.79 16.09 14.10
C LEU A 761 -12.26 16.17 13.99
N MET A 762 -11.71 17.31 13.55
CA MET A 762 -10.26 17.53 13.47
C MET A 762 -9.58 17.49 14.85
N GLU A 763 -10.18 18.10 15.89
CA GLU A 763 -9.65 18.03 17.26
C GLU A 763 -9.68 16.60 17.83
N ALA A 764 -10.74 15.84 17.54
CA ALA A 764 -10.82 14.45 17.95
C ALA A 764 -9.75 13.57 17.29
N PHE A 765 -9.38 13.87 16.04
CA PHE A 765 -8.31 13.17 15.36
C PHE A 765 -6.94 13.39 16.02
N ASP A 766 -6.63 14.58 16.54
CA ASP A 766 -5.36 14.87 17.24
C ASP A 766 -5.09 13.91 18.43
N HIS A 767 -6.09 13.17 18.90
CA HIS A 767 -5.96 12.19 19.99
C HIS A 767 -5.42 10.81 19.56
N GLY A 768 -5.22 10.55 18.26
CA GLY A 768 -4.72 9.25 17.79
C GLY A 768 -5.84 8.25 17.55
N VAL A 769 -6.12 7.93 16.29
CA VAL A 769 -7.06 6.86 15.90
C VAL A 769 -6.27 5.71 15.28
N HIS A 770 -6.45 4.51 15.81
CA HIS A 770 -5.80 3.29 15.34
C HIS A 770 -6.82 2.38 14.66
N ARG A 771 -6.52 1.90 13.45
CA ARG A 771 -7.34 0.88 12.79
C ARG A 771 -6.70 -0.51 12.89
N PHE A 772 -7.54 -1.49 13.18
CA PHE A 772 -7.19 -2.90 13.17
C PHE A 772 -7.91 -3.59 12.00
N ALA A 773 -7.17 -4.13 11.04
CA ALA A 773 -7.74 -4.90 9.94
C ALA A 773 -8.20 -6.28 10.47
N SER A 774 -9.50 -6.55 10.37
CA SER A 774 -10.15 -7.74 10.94
C SER A 774 -9.67 -9.06 10.33
N GLU A 775 -9.04 -9.00 9.17
CA GLU A 775 -8.52 -10.14 8.41
C GLU A 775 -7.20 -10.64 9.00
N LEU A 776 -6.44 -9.76 9.68
CA LEU A 776 -5.08 -10.04 10.13
C LEU A 776 -4.96 -11.25 11.05
N PRO A 777 -5.84 -11.49 12.04
CA PRO A 777 -5.76 -12.69 12.87
C PRO A 777 -5.82 -13.99 12.07
N ALA A 778 -6.58 -14.03 10.97
CA ALA A 778 -6.69 -15.20 10.11
C ALA A 778 -5.49 -15.32 9.16
N LEU A 779 -5.04 -14.21 8.55
CA LEU A 779 -3.88 -14.18 7.64
C LEU A 779 -2.53 -14.32 8.37
N HIS A 780 -2.50 -14.11 9.69
CA HIS A 780 -1.36 -14.39 10.57
C HIS A 780 -1.60 -15.59 11.49
N ALA A 781 -2.54 -16.48 11.15
CA ALA A 781 -2.83 -17.66 11.97
C ALA A 781 -1.58 -18.55 12.19
N PRO A 782 -1.44 -19.18 13.36
CA PRO A 782 -0.33 -20.07 13.64
C PRO A 782 -0.36 -21.30 12.72
N ALA A 783 0.83 -21.74 12.31
CA ALA A 783 1.02 -23.03 11.67
C ALA A 783 0.59 -24.14 12.64
N PHE A 784 -0.08 -25.20 12.14
CA PHE A 784 -0.39 -26.35 12.97
C PHE A 784 0.88 -27.11 13.34
N GLY A 785 0.97 -27.60 14.58
CA GLY A 785 1.97 -28.57 14.98
C GLY A 785 1.29 -29.89 15.27
N ASP A 786 1.28 -30.80 14.30
CA ASP A 786 0.89 -32.19 14.54
C ASP A 786 2.16 -33.01 14.84
N GLY A 787 2.51 -33.16 16.12
CA GLY A 787 3.60 -34.03 16.59
C GLY A 787 4.80 -33.30 17.21
N ASP A 788 5.91 -34.01 17.35
CA ASP A 788 7.12 -33.56 18.06
C ASP A 788 8.02 -32.62 17.24
N ALA A 789 7.79 -32.47 15.93
CA ALA A 789 8.61 -31.67 15.03
C ALA A 789 8.16 -30.20 15.00
N LEU A 790 9.12 -29.28 15.14
CA LEU A 790 8.85 -27.84 15.16
C LEU A 790 8.81 -27.28 13.73
N THR A 791 7.65 -26.74 13.32
CA THR A 791 7.56 -25.85 12.17
C THR A 791 7.68 -24.40 12.63
N PHE A 792 8.56 -23.62 12.00
CA PHE A 792 8.86 -22.26 12.41
C PHE A 792 9.07 -21.34 11.19
N GLU A 793 8.80 -20.05 11.36
CA GLU A 793 9.05 -19.02 10.37
C GLU A 793 10.54 -18.66 10.29
N THR A 794 11.07 -18.60 9.07
CA THR A 794 12.50 -18.29 8.80
C THR A 794 12.81 -16.79 8.74
N GLY A 795 11.77 -15.96 8.75
CA GLY A 795 11.81 -14.50 8.73
C GLY A 795 10.45 -13.93 9.16
N PRO A 796 10.26 -12.60 9.13
CA PRO A 796 8.96 -12.01 9.44
C PRO A 796 7.89 -12.45 8.44
N ARG A 797 6.66 -12.63 8.94
CA ARG A 797 5.47 -12.81 8.10
C ARG A 797 4.98 -11.46 7.62
N LEU A 798 4.83 -11.33 6.30
CA LEU A 798 4.46 -10.09 5.62
C LEU A 798 3.15 -10.30 4.86
N VAL A 799 2.13 -9.52 5.22
CA VAL A 799 0.81 -9.56 4.57
C VAL A 799 0.46 -8.15 4.12
N VAL A 800 0.14 -7.99 2.84
CA VAL A 800 -0.40 -6.75 2.31
C VAL A 800 -1.91 -6.86 2.25
N ILE A 801 -2.62 -5.83 2.72
CA ILE A 801 -4.06 -5.67 2.56
C ILE A 801 -4.31 -4.32 1.88
N SER A 802 -5.02 -4.33 0.76
CA SER A 802 -5.36 -3.12 0.03
C SER A 802 -6.88 -3.00 -0.05
N GLY A 803 -7.39 -1.79 0.19
CA GLY A 803 -8.81 -1.47 0.06
C GLY A 803 -8.99 -0.17 -0.68
N ARG A 804 -9.90 -0.13 -1.66
CA ARG A 804 -10.18 1.08 -2.45
C ARG A 804 -11.64 1.18 -2.88
N PRO A 805 -12.19 2.40 -2.93
CA PRO A 805 -13.53 2.66 -3.44
C PRO A 805 -13.53 2.62 -4.97
N LEU A 806 -14.55 2.03 -5.57
CA LEU A 806 -14.80 2.17 -7.00
C LEU A 806 -15.61 3.44 -7.25
N LEU A 807 -15.35 4.09 -8.39
CA LEU A 807 -16.02 5.33 -8.77
C LEU A 807 -17.53 5.15 -9.02
N ASP A 808 -18.01 3.92 -9.20
CA ASP A 808 -19.41 3.55 -9.34
C ASP A 808 -20.11 3.22 -8.00
N GLY A 809 -19.38 3.36 -6.88
CA GLY A 809 -19.86 3.07 -5.53
C GLY A 809 -19.49 1.68 -5.00
N GLY A 810 -18.92 0.78 -5.80
CA GLY A 810 -18.42 -0.50 -5.29
C GLY A 810 -17.18 -0.34 -4.38
N THR A 811 -16.72 -1.43 -3.78
CA THR A 811 -15.38 -1.48 -3.15
C THR A 811 -14.63 -2.72 -3.59
N ILE A 812 -13.32 -2.57 -3.73
CA ILE A 812 -12.40 -3.69 -3.95
C ILE A 812 -11.51 -3.82 -2.72
N ARG A 813 -11.38 -5.06 -2.26
CA ARG A 813 -10.43 -5.46 -1.23
C ARG A 813 -9.56 -6.58 -1.75
N THR A 814 -8.26 -6.47 -1.51
CA THR A 814 -7.28 -7.49 -1.86
C THR A 814 -6.38 -7.82 -0.67
N SER A 815 -5.87 -9.04 -0.64
CA SER A 815 -4.78 -9.44 0.25
C SER A 815 -3.67 -10.14 -0.54
N ASP A 816 -2.44 -10.05 -0.03
CA ASP A 816 -1.27 -10.70 -0.61
C ASP A 816 -0.32 -11.15 0.51
N VAL A 817 -0.20 -12.46 0.71
CA VAL A 817 0.83 -13.06 1.58
C VAL A 817 2.13 -13.10 0.79
N LEU A 818 3.05 -12.21 1.14
CA LEU A 818 4.25 -12.02 0.34
C LEU A 818 5.18 -13.25 0.41
N ARG A 819 5.83 -13.56 -0.71
CA ARG A 819 6.75 -14.71 -0.89
C ARG A 819 7.97 -14.77 0.04
N GLN A 820 8.21 -13.73 0.82
CA GLN A 820 9.23 -13.71 1.88
C GLN A 820 8.74 -14.43 3.14
N THR A 821 7.43 -14.59 3.31
CA THR A 821 6.82 -15.44 4.34
C THR A 821 7.13 -16.90 4.01
N ALA A 822 8.08 -17.48 4.74
CA ALA A 822 8.48 -18.87 4.55
C ALA A 822 8.63 -19.59 5.89
N SER A 823 8.08 -20.81 5.94
CA SER A 823 8.18 -21.70 7.10
C SER A 823 9.00 -22.94 6.76
N VAL A 824 9.65 -23.52 7.77
CA VAL A 824 10.42 -24.77 7.66
C VAL A 824 10.16 -25.65 8.87
N THR A 825 10.20 -26.96 8.67
CA THR A 825 10.12 -27.94 9.77
C THR A 825 11.49 -28.50 10.10
N ALA A 826 11.90 -28.40 11.38
CA ALA A 826 13.08 -29.08 11.89
C ALA A 826 12.75 -30.56 12.14
N ALA A 827 13.32 -31.46 11.33
CA ALA A 827 13.16 -32.90 11.49
C ALA A 827 14.43 -33.67 11.04
N ASP A 828 14.57 -34.89 11.53
CA ASP A 828 15.70 -35.78 11.18
C ASP A 828 15.62 -36.30 9.74
N ASP A 829 14.41 -36.57 9.25
CA ASP A 829 14.16 -37.00 7.87
C ASP A 829 13.76 -35.79 7.01
N PRO A 830 14.59 -35.41 6.01
CA PRO A 830 14.28 -34.28 5.14
C PRO A 830 13.03 -34.47 4.26
N VAL A 831 12.59 -35.71 4.02
CA VAL A 831 11.32 -35.98 3.31
C VAL A 831 10.13 -35.68 4.21
N GLU A 832 10.19 -36.10 5.47
CA GLU A 832 9.14 -35.76 6.45
C GLU A 832 9.14 -34.27 6.78
N ALA A 833 10.31 -33.62 6.83
CA ALA A 833 10.41 -32.16 6.96
C ALA A 833 9.67 -31.42 5.83
N MET A 834 9.89 -31.83 4.58
CA MET A 834 9.20 -31.29 3.40
C MET A 834 7.67 -31.45 3.53
N ARG A 835 7.20 -32.66 3.85
CA ARG A 835 5.77 -32.97 3.98
C ARG A 835 5.10 -32.20 5.12
N ALA A 836 5.74 -32.15 6.28
CA ALA A 836 5.24 -31.40 7.43
C ALA A 836 5.14 -29.90 7.11
N THR A 837 6.16 -29.35 6.45
CA THR A 837 6.15 -27.93 6.04
C THR A 837 5.02 -27.62 5.06
N VAL A 838 4.77 -28.50 4.08
CA VAL A 838 3.64 -28.35 3.15
C VAL A 838 2.30 -28.36 3.91
N ARG A 839 2.09 -29.36 4.77
CA ARG A 839 0.84 -29.47 5.57
C ARG A 839 0.58 -28.26 6.44
N ASN A 840 1.62 -27.71 7.05
CA ASN A 840 1.48 -26.64 8.04
C ASN A 840 1.38 -25.25 7.41
N SER A 841 1.86 -25.06 6.17
CA SER A 841 1.81 -23.77 5.46
C SER A 841 0.55 -23.58 4.60
N VAL A 842 -0.06 -24.66 4.09
CA VAL A 842 -1.31 -24.60 3.28
C VAL A 842 -2.48 -23.94 4.00
N ARG A 843 -2.50 -23.95 5.34
CA ARG A 843 -3.56 -23.34 6.14
C ARG A 843 -3.80 -21.87 5.80
N LEU A 844 -2.75 -21.11 5.46
CA LEU A 844 -2.92 -19.69 5.11
C LEU A 844 -3.82 -19.50 3.90
N ALA A 845 -3.71 -20.38 2.90
CA ALA A 845 -4.59 -20.34 1.74
C ALA A 845 -6.05 -20.69 2.09
N VAL A 846 -6.29 -21.52 3.11
CA VAL A 846 -7.65 -21.77 3.62
C VAL A 846 -8.21 -20.54 4.32
N ALA A 847 -7.37 -19.82 5.09
CA ALA A 847 -7.77 -18.55 5.70
C ALA A 847 -8.09 -17.49 4.64
N GLU A 848 -7.31 -17.41 3.55
CA GLU A 848 -7.60 -16.55 2.40
C GLU A 848 -8.95 -16.90 1.76
N ALA A 849 -9.19 -18.19 1.46
CA ALA A 849 -10.44 -18.64 0.85
C ALA A 849 -11.68 -18.44 1.74
N ALA A 850 -11.51 -18.39 3.06
CA ALA A 850 -12.59 -18.07 3.99
C ALA A 850 -12.91 -16.56 4.05
N LEU A 851 -11.96 -15.71 3.66
CA LEU A 851 -12.08 -14.25 3.72
C LEU A 851 -12.40 -13.60 2.37
N PHE A 852 -12.07 -14.26 1.26
CA PHE A 852 -12.16 -13.69 -0.08
C PHE A 852 -12.86 -14.62 -1.07
N ASP A 853 -13.79 -14.05 -1.84
CA ASP A 853 -14.58 -14.76 -2.86
C ASP A 853 -13.70 -15.34 -3.98
N ASP A 854 -12.65 -14.62 -4.39
CA ASP A 854 -11.69 -15.07 -5.37
C ASP A 854 -10.33 -15.34 -4.69
N SER A 855 -9.88 -16.59 -4.75
CA SER A 855 -8.65 -17.07 -4.10
C SER A 855 -8.04 -18.22 -4.88
N THR A 856 -6.79 -18.59 -4.57
CA THR A 856 -6.15 -19.76 -5.21
C THR A 856 -6.97 -21.03 -5.01
N ILE A 857 -7.51 -21.27 -3.82
CA ILE A 857 -8.36 -22.44 -3.57
C ILE A 857 -9.62 -22.38 -4.42
N ALA A 858 -10.34 -21.25 -4.44
CA ALA A 858 -11.57 -21.11 -5.21
C ALA A 858 -11.35 -21.35 -6.73
N ARG A 859 -10.20 -20.93 -7.27
CA ARG A 859 -9.85 -21.11 -8.70
C ARG A 859 -9.38 -22.52 -9.06
N LEU A 860 -8.81 -23.25 -8.11
CA LEU A 860 -8.22 -24.58 -8.31
C LEU A 860 -9.09 -25.72 -7.77
N ASP A 861 -10.19 -25.42 -7.07
CA ASP A 861 -11.04 -26.43 -6.46
C ASP A 861 -11.53 -27.47 -7.49
N GLY A 862 -11.36 -28.75 -7.13
CA GLY A 862 -11.74 -29.89 -7.96
C GLY A 862 -10.95 -30.09 -9.26
N ARG A 863 -9.87 -29.33 -9.51
CA ARG A 863 -9.11 -29.41 -10.77
C ARG A 863 -7.86 -30.30 -10.68
N GLU A 864 -7.51 -30.90 -11.81
CA GLU A 864 -6.26 -31.64 -11.97
C GLU A 864 -5.08 -30.67 -12.08
N LEU A 865 -3.99 -30.97 -11.37
CA LEU A 865 -2.79 -30.14 -11.35
C LEU A 865 -1.66 -30.78 -12.16
N ALA A 866 -0.85 -29.93 -12.78
CA ALA A 866 0.40 -30.28 -13.44
C ALA A 866 1.55 -29.53 -12.77
N VAL A 867 2.67 -30.23 -12.54
CA VAL A 867 3.85 -29.64 -11.89
C VAL A 867 4.89 -29.18 -12.90
N ILE A 868 5.38 -27.95 -12.74
CA ILE A 868 6.65 -27.48 -13.29
C ILE A 868 7.69 -27.53 -12.16
N PRO A 869 8.66 -28.45 -12.19
CA PRO A 869 9.67 -28.57 -11.15
C PRO A 869 10.48 -27.29 -10.97
N ALA A 870 10.98 -27.04 -9.76
CA ALA A 870 11.90 -25.94 -9.50
C ALA A 870 13.12 -25.99 -10.43
N GLY A 871 13.56 -24.83 -10.92
CA GLY A 871 14.65 -24.65 -11.87
C GLY A 871 14.27 -24.84 -13.35
N ILE A 872 13.04 -25.27 -13.65
CA ILE A 872 12.59 -25.48 -15.03
C ILE A 872 11.83 -24.23 -15.55
N PRO A 873 12.18 -23.65 -16.70
CA PRO A 873 11.44 -22.53 -17.27
C PRO A 873 9.98 -22.88 -17.58
N ALA A 874 9.09 -21.90 -17.54
CA ALA A 874 7.70 -22.07 -17.92
C ALA A 874 7.55 -22.36 -19.44
N PRO A 875 6.58 -23.20 -19.84
CA PRO A 875 6.23 -23.40 -21.24
C PRO A 875 5.87 -22.07 -21.93
N ARG A 876 6.25 -21.92 -23.19
CA ARG A 876 5.97 -20.71 -24.01
C ARG A 876 4.80 -20.91 -24.97
N ASP A 877 4.21 -22.09 -24.94
CA ASP A 877 3.11 -22.55 -25.77
C ASP A 877 2.00 -23.17 -24.89
N GLY A 878 0.80 -23.30 -25.45
CA GLY A 878 -0.37 -23.82 -24.74
C GLY A 878 -1.21 -22.73 -24.04
N PRO A 879 -2.24 -23.14 -23.27
CA PRO A 879 -3.27 -22.24 -22.72
C PRO A 879 -2.73 -21.21 -21.72
N PHE A 880 -1.54 -21.44 -21.15
CA PHE A 880 -0.95 -20.58 -20.13
C PHE A 880 0.35 -19.91 -20.55
N ALA A 881 0.64 -19.89 -21.86
CA ALA A 881 1.79 -19.17 -22.41
C ALA A 881 1.83 -17.68 -22.00
N ALA A 882 0.64 -17.05 -21.83
CA ALA A 882 0.51 -15.68 -21.36
C ALA A 882 1.08 -15.46 -19.94
N TYR A 883 1.03 -16.48 -19.08
CA TYR A 883 1.51 -16.40 -17.69
C TYR A 883 2.95 -16.90 -17.51
N ALA A 884 3.67 -17.17 -18.61
CA ALA A 884 5.02 -17.74 -18.53
C ALA A 884 6.01 -16.86 -17.78
N LYS A 885 5.90 -15.52 -17.91
CA LYS A 885 6.73 -14.57 -17.14
C LYS A 885 6.48 -14.64 -15.64
N LEU A 886 5.20 -14.66 -15.24
CA LEU A 886 4.80 -14.85 -13.85
C LEU A 886 5.33 -16.18 -13.31
N LEU A 887 5.16 -17.28 -14.04
CA LEU A 887 5.68 -18.59 -13.64
C LEU A 887 7.23 -18.63 -13.55
N ASP A 888 7.94 -17.86 -14.38
CA ASP A 888 9.40 -17.76 -14.34
C ASP A 888 9.91 -16.93 -13.15
N ARG A 889 9.13 -15.94 -12.68
CA ARG A 889 9.41 -15.21 -11.42
C ARG A 889 9.43 -16.15 -10.21
N TRP A 890 8.71 -17.27 -10.31
CA TRP A 890 8.65 -18.35 -9.33
C TRP A 890 9.47 -19.57 -9.73
N SER A 891 10.43 -19.44 -10.66
CA SER A 891 11.23 -20.55 -11.17
C SER A 891 12.03 -21.29 -10.10
N SER A 892 12.35 -20.68 -8.96
CA SER A 892 12.99 -21.35 -7.82
C SER A 892 12.06 -22.27 -7.02
N HIS A 893 10.76 -22.29 -7.34
CA HIS A 893 9.73 -23.07 -6.67
C HIS A 893 9.19 -24.16 -7.61
N HIS A 894 8.69 -25.24 -7.03
CA HIS A 894 7.77 -26.12 -7.74
C HIS A 894 6.46 -25.36 -7.96
N ARG A 895 6.01 -25.26 -9.21
CA ARG A 895 4.78 -24.56 -9.58
C ARG A 895 3.74 -25.59 -9.99
N LEU A 896 2.68 -25.74 -9.21
CA LEU A 896 1.59 -26.66 -9.49
C LEU A 896 0.41 -25.85 -10.04
N MET A 897 0.18 -25.97 -11.33
CA MET A 897 -0.79 -25.18 -12.10
C MET A 897 -1.90 -26.10 -12.63
N PRO A 898 -3.07 -25.59 -13.03
CA PRO A 898 -4.11 -26.42 -13.63
C PRO A 898 -3.63 -27.09 -14.92
N ALA A 899 -4.08 -28.33 -15.15
CA ALA A 899 -3.77 -29.10 -16.36
C ALA A 899 -4.71 -28.78 -17.56
N ASP A 900 -5.82 -28.10 -17.32
CA ASP A 900 -6.85 -27.68 -18.28
C ASP A 900 -6.82 -26.16 -18.53
N ASP A 901 -7.70 -25.60 -19.37
CA ASP A 901 -7.70 -24.18 -19.79
C ASP A 901 -8.61 -23.25 -18.96
N GLY A 902 -9.08 -23.70 -17.79
CA GLY A 902 -9.92 -22.90 -16.88
C GLY A 902 -9.14 -21.78 -16.14
N PRO A 903 -9.79 -21.09 -15.16
CA PRO A 903 -9.23 -19.92 -14.48
C PRO A 903 -7.80 -20.13 -14.00
N PHE A 904 -6.89 -19.21 -14.33
CA PHE A 904 -5.49 -19.38 -13.93
C PHE A 904 -5.28 -19.05 -12.45
N ALA A 905 -4.52 -19.89 -11.77
CA ALA A 905 -3.87 -19.72 -10.47
C ALA A 905 -2.87 -20.87 -10.33
N PHE A 906 -1.92 -20.81 -9.40
CA PHE A 906 -1.01 -21.94 -9.15
C PHE A 906 -0.50 -21.95 -7.72
N TRP A 907 -0.06 -23.11 -7.24
CA TRP A 907 0.67 -23.24 -5.98
C TRP A 907 2.17 -23.11 -6.24
N ALA A 908 2.84 -22.27 -5.47
CA ALA A 908 4.29 -22.19 -5.42
C ALA A 908 4.80 -22.87 -4.14
N ILE A 909 5.64 -23.91 -4.30
CA ILE A 909 6.23 -24.67 -3.20
C ILE A 909 7.75 -24.51 -3.24
N ASP A 910 8.32 -23.93 -2.19
CA ASP A 910 9.76 -23.70 -2.12
C ASP A 910 10.55 -24.99 -1.83
N THR A 911 11.88 -24.91 -1.81
CA THR A 911 12.74 -26.09 -1.60
C THR A 911 12.67 -26.67 -0.19
N ALA A 912 12.04 -25.98 0.77
CA ALA A 912 11.81 -26.50 2.12
C ALA A 912 10.38 -27.00 2.33
N GLY A 913 9.47 -26.73 1.39
CA GLY A 913 8.07 -27.13 1.43
C GLY A 913 7.11 -26.04 1.85
N SER A 914 7.55 -24.78 1.97
CA SER A 914 6.64 -23.67 2.24
C SER A 914 5.75 -23.42 1.03
N VAL A 915 4.43 -23.36 1.25
CA VAL A 915 3.43 -23.18 0.20
C VAL A 915 2.86 -21.77 0.20
N VAL A 916 2.73 -21.18 -0.99
CA VAL A 916 1.97 -19.96 -1.26
C VAL A 916 1.06 -20.22 -2.46
N GLY A 917 -0.22 -19.86 -2.38
CA GLY A 917 -1.11 -19.83 -3.54
C GLY A 917 -0.91 -18.53 -4.30
N VAL A 918 -0.90 -18.56 -5.65
CA VAL A 918 -0.61 -17.38 -6.48
C VAL A 918 -1.73 -17.16 -7.50
N LEU A 919 -2.27 -15.95 -7.54
CA LEU A 919 -3.30 -15.47 -8.48
C LEU A 919 -2.67 -14.96 -9.80
N PRO A 920 -3.47 -14.72 -10.88
CA PRO A 920 -2.95 -14.24 -12.16
C PRO A 920 -2.22 -12.90 -12.12
N ASP A 921 -2.57 -12.03 -11.18
CA ASP A 921 -1.91 -10.75 -10.97
C ASP A 921 -0.56 -10.89 -10.22
N GLY A 922 -0.21 -12.12 -9.85
CA GLY A 922 1.00 -12.49 -9.12
C GLY A 922 0.90 -12.37 -7.60
N SER A 923 -0.25 -11.94 -7.06
CA SER A 923 -0.48 -11.85 -5.62
C SER A 923 -0.67 -13.21 -4.97
N GLY A 924 -0.21 -13.32 -3.72
CA GLY A 924 -0.29 -14.51 -2.89
C GLY A 924 -1.51 -14.53 -1.95
N GLY A 925 -2.71 -14.19 -2.42
CA GLY A 925 -3.87 -14.06 -1.54
C GLY A 925 -5.23 -14.09 -2.23
N GLY A 926 -6.08 -13.10 -1.93
CA GLY A 926 -7.48 -13.12 -2.34
C GLY A 926 -8.02 -11.74 -2.75
N ILE A 927 -9.11 -11.76 -3.52
CA ILE A 927 -9.81 -10.58 -4.02
C ILE A 927 -11.29 -10.71 -3.68
N THR A 928 -11.89 -9.61 -3.26
CA THR A 928 -13.34 -9.49 -3.14
C THR A 928 -13.75 -8.12 -3.65
N SER A 929 -14.71 -8.15 -4.57
CA SER A 929 -15.41 -6.97 -5.05
C SER A 929 -16.84 -7.06 -4.59
N ASP A 930 -17.31 -6.08 -3.84
CA ASP A 930 -18.74 -5.97 -3.55
C ASP A 930 -19.33 -4.83 -4.40
N PRO A 931 -20.03 -5.16 -5.52
CA PRO A 931 -20.58 -4.17 -6.43
C PRO A 931 -21.80 -3.45 -5.85
N ASN A 932 -22.39 -3.98 -4.78
CA ASN A 932 -23.43 -3.28 -4.01
C ASN A 932 -22.83 -2.69 -2.72
N ALA A 933 -21.51 -2.64 -2.59
CA ALA A 933 -20.86 -2.18 -1.38
C ALA A 933 -21.25 -0.74 -1.02
N ALA A 934 -21.45 0.14 -2.00
CA ALA A 934 -22.06 1.43 -1.74
C ALA A 934 -23.31 1.20 -0.93
N CYS A 935 -24.39 0.61 -1.43
CA CYS A 935 -25.66 0.51 -0.69
C CYS A 935 -25.71 -0.51 0.47
N LYS A 936 -24.82 -1.50 0.50
CA LYS A 936 -24.84 -2.64 1.45
C LYS A 936 -23.72 -2.55 2.49
N THR A 937 -22.57 -2.01 2.11
CA THR A 937 -21.50 -1.55 3.00
C THR A 937 -21.76 -0.11 3.48
N ILE A 938 -22.70 0.65 2.89
CA ILE A 938 -23.40 1.80 3.52
C ILE A 938 -24.00 1.41 4.89
N ASN A 939 -24.23 0.12 5.15
CA ASN A 939 -24.70 -0.39 6.45
C ASN A 939 -23.56 -0.76 7.43
N GLN A 940 -22.29 -0.65 7.02
CA GLN A 940 -21.13 -0.82 7.89
C GLN A 940 -20.49 0.55 8.09
N GLY A 941 -20.69 1.18 9.25
CA GLY A 941 -20.31 2.58 9.48
C GLY A 941 -18.87 2.97 9.15
N ALA A 942 -17.93 2.02 9.00
CA ALA A 942 -16.56 2.27 8.54
C ALA A 942 -16.45 2.60 7.03
N ALA A 943 -17.31 2.04 6.18
CA ALA A 943 -17.27 2.30 4.74
C ALA A 943 -17.91 3.65 4.38
N TRP A 944 -18.86 4.16 5.18
CA TRP A 944 -19.30 5.55 5.07
C TRP A 944 -18.18 6.54 5.39
N TRP A 945 -17.27 6.23 6.32
CA TRP A 945 -16.09 7.07 6.55
C TRP A 945 -15.07 6.96 5.42
N ASP A 946 -14.83 5.76 4.89
CA ASP A 946 -13.94 5.59 3.72
C ASP A 946 -14.55 6.19 2.44
N LEU A 947 -15.87 6.26 2.32
CA LEU A 947 -16.62 6.82 1.18
C LEU A 947 -16.90 8.33 1.30
N PHE A 948 -17.29 8.88 2.46
CA PHE A 948 -17.28 10.34 2.69
C PHE A 948 -15.87 10.85 2.55
N GLY A 949 -14.91 10.08 3.05
CA GLY A 949 -13.51 10.27 2.80
C GLY A 949 -13.22 10.35 1.31
N ALA A 950 -13.40 9.27 0.56
CA ALA A 950 -13.15 9.26 -0.88
C ALA A 950 -13.93 10.32 -1.69
N ALA A 951 -15.19 10.62 -1.32
CA ALA A 951 -16.04 11.63 -1.95
C ALA A 951 -15.61 13.08 -1.60
N ALA A 952 -14.97 13.27 -0.45
CA ALA A 952 -14.32 14.50 0.02
C ALA A 952 -12.79 14.52 -0.20
N GLY A 953 -12.21 13.50 -0.86
CA GLY A 953 -10.78 13.31 -1.03
C GLY A 953 -9.96 12.71 0.14
N PHE A 954 -10.54 12.32 1.28
CA PHE A 954 -9.82 11.87 2.48
C PHE A 954 -10.19 10.48 3.06
N PRO A 955 -9.52 9.37 2.70
CA PRO A 955 -9.72 8.08 3.37
C PRO A 955 -9.01 8.03 4.75
N PHE A 956 -9.76 7.87 5.85
CA PHE A 956 -9.32 8.24 7.22
C PHE A 956 -8.47 7.21 7.99
N ALA A 957 -7.19 7.52 8.22
CA ALA A 957 -6.41 7.18 9.42
C ALA A 957 -5.61 8.44 9.80
N TYR A 958 -5.86 9.03 10.99
CA TYR A 958 -5.68 10.48 11.13
C TYR A 958 -4.82 10.99 12.30
N GLY A 959 -4.69 10.39 13.48
CA GLY A 959 -4.16 11.23 14.58
C GLY A 959 -2.72 11.71 14.44
N ALA A 960 -1.80 10.82 14.09
CA ALA A 960 -0.46 11.24 13.71
C ALA A 960 -0.35 11.69 12.26
N PHE A 961 -1.17 11.10 11.37
CA PHE A 961 -1.19 11.43 9.96
C PHE A 961 -1.77 12.82 9.68
N PHE A 962 -2.50 13.44 10.61
CA PHE A 962 -2.98 14.82 10.55
C PHE A 962 -1.89 15.82 10.96
N SER A 963 -1.05 15.46 11.93
CA SER A 963 0.17 16.21 12.21
C SER A 963 1.16 16.09 11.06
N LEU A 964 1.26 14.89 10.46
CA LEU A 964 1.92 14.71 9.17
C LEU A 964 1.19 15.50 8.07
N GLN A 965 -0.13 15.59 8.06
CA GLN A 965 -0.89 16.39 7.08
C GLN A 965 -0.68 17.88 7.26
N LYS A 966 -0.48 18.37 8.49
CA LYS A 966 -0.04 19.75 8.78
C LYS A 966 1.40 19.97 8.29
N ALA A 967 2.26 18.95 8.33
CA ALA A 967 3.61 18.99 7.78
C ALA A 967 3.61 18.92 6.24
N ILE A 968 2.83 18.01 5.65
CA ILE A 968 2.48 17.93 4.23
C ILE A 968 1.97 19.31 3.83
N MET A 969 1.00 19.91 4.52
CA MET A 969 0.47 21.24 4.22
C MET A 969 1.56 22.33 4.17
N LYS A 970 2.63 22.26 4.98
CA LYS A 970 3.77 23.19 4.82
C LYS A 970 4.57 22.95 3.53
N GLN A 971 4.69 21.69 3.13
CA GLN A 971 5.24 21.27 1.84
C GLN A 971 4.29 21.65 0.69
N THR A 972 2.98 21.41 0.83
CA THR A 972 1.93 21.73 -0.13
C THR A 972 1.70 23.24 -0.28
N LEU A 973 1.99 24.06 0.74
CA LEU A 973 2.03 25.53 0.60
C LEU A 973 3.17 25.98 -0.34
N ARG A 974 4.24 25.19 -0.47
CA ARG A 974 5.29 25.40 -1.49
C ARG A 974 4.87 24.80 -2.83
N GLU A 975 4.17 23.67 -2.84
CA GLU A 975 3.55 23.10 -4.07
C GLU A 975 2.34 23.89 -4.58
N ALA A 976 1.75 24.78 -3.77
CA ALA A 976 0.74 25.76 -4.20
C ALA A 976 1.31 26.76 -5.23
N ALA A 977 2.65 26.80 -5.36
CA ALA A 977 3.34 27.43 -6.48
C ALA A 977 3.11 26.72 -7.83
N ILE A 978 2.50 25.54 -7.83
CA ILE A 978 2.31 24.67 -9.00
C ILE A 978 0.86 24.25 -9.15
N ILE A 979 0.17 24.00 -8.03
CA ILE A 979 -1.20 23.50 -7.99
C ILE A 979 -2.10 24.60 -7.40
N ALA A 980 -3.12 25.01 -8.14
CA ALA A 980 -4.18 25.83 -7.55
C ALA A 980 -5.42 24.96 -7.32
N SER A 981 -5.86 24.87 -6.06
CA SER A 981 -7.07 24.16 -5.66
C SER A 981 -8.32 25.02 -5.84
N ILE A 982 -9.45 24.37 -6.04
CA ILE A 982 -10.77 25.02 -6.11
C ILE A 982 -11.06 25.71 -4.77
N GLY A 983 -11.12 27.04 -4.76
CA GLY A 983 -11.79 27.81 -3.72
C GLY A 983 -13.24 28.03 -4.14
N GLY A 984 -14.17 27.19 -3.67
CA GLY A 984 -15.57 27.19 -4.10
C GLY A 984 -16.56 27.22 -2.91
N PRO A 985 -17.81 27.70 -3.13
CA PRO A 985 -18.81 27.91 -2.09
C PRO A 985 -19.38 26.59 -1.51
N GLU A 986 -19.89 26.65 -0.28
CA GLU A 986 -20.55 25.53 0.42
C GLU A 986 -21.74 24.96 -0.39
N PRO A 987 -21.79 23.64 -0.66
CA PRO A 987 -22.97 23.01 -1.22
C PRO A 987 -24.07 22.84 -0.15
N ASP A 988 -25.33 22.97 -0.58
CA ASP A 988 -26.53 22.73 0.24
C ASP A 988 -26.70 21.23 0.49
N THR A 989 -26.49 20.80 1.74
CA THR A 989 -26.53 19.39 2.18
C THR A 989 -27.96 18.86 2.39
N SER A 990 -28.99 19.61 2.00
CA SER A 990 -30.40 19.26 2.28
C SER A 990 -30.96 18.05 1.51
N GLU A 991 -30.26 17.50 0.52
CA GLU A 991 -30.73 16.32 -0.23
C GLU A 991 -30.35 14.97 0.41
N CYS A 992 -29.44 14.94 1.39
CA CYS A 992 -29.17 13.78 2.24
C CYS A 992 -29.91 13.95 3.59
N GLY A 993 -31.23 13.83 3.57
CA GLY A 993 -32.15 14.33 4.60
C GLY A 993 -32.10 13.75 6.02
N ASN A 994 -30.98 13.23 6.54
CA ASN A 994 -30.86 12.75 7.93
C ASN A 994 -29.53 13.20 8.56
N GLY A 995 -29.57 13.63 9.83
CA GLY A 995 -28.38 14.00 10.58
C GLY A 995 -27.49 12.79 10.93
N PRO A 996 -26.21 12.98 11.30
CA PRO A 996 -25.27 11.89 11.60
C PRO A 996 -25.79 10.90 12.64
N SER A 997 -26.59 11.36 13.62
CA SER A 997 -27.20 10.54 14.67
C SER A 997 -28.31 9.61 14.19
N ASP A 998 -29.12 10.03 13.22
CA ASP A 998 -30.29 9.25 12.74
C ASP A 998 -29.84 8.14 11.79
N VAL A 999 -28.78 8.42 11.03
CA VAL A 999 -28.12 7.47 10.14
C VAL A 999 -27.44 6.34 10.93
N LEU A 1000 -26.83 6.66 12.08
CA LEU A 1000 -26.20 5.66 12.96
C LEU A 1000 -27.18 4.62 13.55
N CYS A 1001 -28.44 4.99 13.77
CA CYS A 1001 -29.42 4.10 14.39
C CYS A 1001 -30.14 3.16 13.42
N ASP A 1002 -30.22 3.51 12.12
CA ASP A 1002 -30.67 2.58 11.08
C ASP A 1002 -29.55 1.62 10.64
N TRP A 1003 -28.27 2.02 10.73
CA TRP A 1003 -27.09 1.16 10.49
C TRP A 1003 -26.97 -0.03 11.43
N GLY A 1004 -27.33 0.16 12.70
CA GLY A 1004 -27.29 -0.90 13.70
C GLY A 1004 -28.17 -2.10 13.39
N LYS A 1005 -29.32 -1.83 12.76
CA LYS A 1005 -30.33 -2.85 12.45
C LYS A 1005 -29.95 -3.68 11.21
N ASP A 1006 -29.31 -3.06 10.22
CA ASP A 1006 -28.98 -3.72 8.97
C ASP A 1006 -27.62 -4.44 8.99
N ALA A 1007 -26.63 -3.93 9.75
CA ALA A 1007 -25.32 -4.59 9.95
C ALA A 1007 -25.44 -5.98 10.60
N LEU A 1008 -26.43 -6.15 11.49
CA LEU A 1008 -26.77 -7.43 12.13
C LEU A 1008 -27.30 -8.47 11.14
N THR A 1009 -27.89 -8.06 10.01
CA THR A 1009 -28.54 -8.99 9.06
C THR A 1009 -27.56 -9.57 8.04
N GLU A 1010 -26.48 -8.85 7.70
CA GLU A 1010 -25.50 -9.26 6.68
C GLU A 1010 -24.28 -10.01 7.26
N MET A 1011 -23.88 -9.73 8.50
CA MET A 1011 -22.73 -10.39 9.16
C MET A 1011 -22.95 -11.91 9.40
N PHE A 1012 -24.21 -12.35 9.43
CA PHE A 1012 -24.60 -13.74 9.71
C PHE A 1012 -25.16 -14.51 8.51
N LYS A 1013 -25.10 -13.94 7.29
CA LYS A 1013 -25.52 -14.63 6.05
C LYS A 1013 -24.75 -15.92 5.73
N PRO A 1014 -23.45 -16.06 6.02
CA PRO A 1014 -22.77 -17.35 5.83
C PRO A 1014 -23.05 -18.36 6.96
N LEU A 1015 -23.82 -17.99 8.00
CA LEU A 1015 -23.88 -18.72 9.26
C LEU A 1015 -25.30 -19.17 9.68
N THR A 1016 -26.31 -19.04 8.81
CA THR A 1016 -27.70 -19.44 9.14
C THR A 1016 -28.37 -20.30 8.05
N PRO A 1017 -29.14 -21.35 8.40
CA PRO A 1017 -30.09 -21.96 7.47
C PRO A 1017 -31.24 -20.99 7.20
N LEU A 1018 -31.59 -20.82 5.92
CA LEU A 1018 -32.64 -19.93 5.36
C LEU A 1018 -34.02 -19.92 6.08
N SER A 1019 -34.32 -20.86 6.98
CA SER A 1019 -35.64 -21.02 7.61
C SER A 1019 -35.88 -20.18 8.88
N LEU A 1020 -34.88 -19.43 9.37
CA LEU A 1020 -35.01 -18.57 10.57
C LEU A 1020 -35.34 -17.11 10.26
N LEU A 1021 -35.08 -16.64 9.03
CA LEU A 1021 -35.31 -15.25 8.59
C LEU A 1021 -36.80 -14.86 8.51
N ASP A 1022 -37.68 -15.80 8.15
CA ASP A 1022 -39.13 -15.54 8.05
C ASP A 1022 -39.79 -15.24 9.42
N LYS A 1023 -39.17 -15.63 10.53
CA LYS A 1023 -39.72 -15.40 11.88
C LYS A 1023 -39.34 -14.05 12.48
N PHE A 1024 -38.25 -13.43 12.03
CA PHE A 1024 -37.82 -12.11 12.51
C PHE A 1024 -38.65 -10.98 11.88
N ALA A 1025 -39.11 -11.13 10.64
CA ALA A 1025 -39.94 -10.14 9.96
C ALA A 1025 -41.35 -9.99 10.57
N GLU A 1026 -41.90 -11.05 11.19
CA GLU A 1026 -43.27 -10.99 11.77
C GLU A 1026 -43.33 -10.35 13.17
N ALA A 1027 -42.21 -10.24 13.90
CA ALA A 1027 -42.20 -9.67 15.26
C ALA A 1027 -42.09 -8.13 15.31
N GLY A 1028 -41.75 -7.48 14.20
CA GLY A 1028 -41.45 -6.03 14.12
C GLY A 1028 -42.63 -5.07 13.97
N THR A 1029 -43.89 -5.51 14.05
CA THR A 1029 -45.07 -4.65 13.80
C THR A 1029 -45.81 -4.16 15.04
N GLY A 1030 -45.25 -4.34 16.24
CA GLY A 1030 -45.85 -3.92 17.52
C GLY A 1030 -45.35 -2.57 18.04
N GLY A 1031 -46.05 -1.49 17.67
CA GLY A 1031 -45.89 -0.08 18.07
C GLY A 1031 -45.09 0.34 19.31
N GLY A 1032 -44.25 1.36 19.12
CA GLY A 1032 -44.17 2.53 20.00
C GLY A 1032 -42.80 2.85 20.63
N VAL A 1033 -42.33 4.07 20.32
CA VAL A 1033 -41.35 4.91 21.05
C VAL A 1033 -39.86 4.64 20.76
N PHE A 1034 -39.41 5.08 19.59
CA PHE A 1034 -38.01 5.47 19.35
C PHE A 1034 -38.02 6.89 18.78
N ASN A 1035 -37.57 7.86 19.56
CA ASN A 1035 -36.98 9.09 19.03
C ASN A 1035 -35.47 8.80 18.98
N CYS A 1036 -35.00 8.46 17.79
CA CYS A 1036 -33.74 8.98 17.29
C CYS A 1036 -34.04 10.40 16.82
#